data_AF-A0A7S3LMU2-F1
#
_entry.id   AF-A0A7S3LMU2-F1
#
_cell.length_a   1.000
_cell.length_b   1.000
_cell.length_c   1.000
_cell.angle_alpha   90.00
_cell.angle_beta   90.00
_cell.angle_gamma   90.00
#
_symmetry.space_group_name_H-M   'P 1'
#
loop_
_entity.id
_entity.type
_entity.pdbx_description
1 polymer ?
#
loop_
_entity_poly.entity_id
_entity_poly.type
_entity_poly.pdbx_seq_one_letter_code
_entity_poly.pdbx_strand_id
1 'polypeptide(L)'
;KSSNDESKLEIGFKPNSFPDELSTKDVEGLTPLHVAILRLNIEFVRLCLEAGADLTVNCEKVSLVHLILSVGSIPNPRNLDFALTVLKEVLRKNAPVHCKDDLGRTCLHICAEFGLVECCTEIFSHLADGLTAETSIESLLSQRDLLGRTPMHVACSVGCADVLQLFLTKNGEVPNVHAKDSFGRSPLHHAVSGGHIEIVKLLVQEGQADIEAEDKYGISVLQWAEKVGYSDVLAYVRSLINKTEEKVPEGLDGTRQGVQKTLLLSHSVCMDHHTCDPDILDNRNFAQEVPSENVNRLKVLLKEDIGILRSYRLRKLLDWQIAPRANIVDVLRVHEYTYVDKLKRFCESIDYDGTGELDGDTTISRMSFEAAMVAAGSVCEAVDRVCAKTHRNAFCAVRPPGHHAGPRGVVTCKNDPHGSYGFCLFSNAAIGAAYARNVYRHGPDKVQRVAIIDFDVHHGNGTEACVRNVKPSRKEIRLEPAFCDITLTAPNYKPWLNDKDEEETFFASIHGYGKRVPGYDPDPHKPPKIGNFYPSSGETFPTPNPDKNILNIGQNSRQRVEWKKSWRDMILPDLARFNPDLIIISAGFDAHARDDINMGYISIIEYDYAWLTKELVKIANKCCKGRVVSVLEGGYRIQGRVVSPFARSVCEHVASLIETSPFEVYDENEVKRQKELELKMEGASDEVEMNLRETMGNGEPRPTRPKRAAASKQIDYVKLNEEFEKKKQDGDENGGEAKATEADGVNEPPQTKKQRQE
;
A
#
# COMPACT_ATOMS: atom_id res chain seq x y z
N LYS A 1 -6.94 18.95 -38.80
CA LYS A 1 -7.38 18.98 -40.21
C LYS A 1 -6.25 19.59 -41.04
N SER A 2 -5.90 18.92 -42.13
CA SER A 2 -4.77 19.21 -43.02
C SER A 2 -4.94 20.50 -43.82
N SER A 3 -3.98 21.40 -43.74
CA SER A 3 -3.65 22.35 -44.81
C SER A 3 -2.13 22.44 -44.91
N ASN A 4 -1.61 22.03 -46.07
CA ASN A 4 -0.22 22.19 -46.48
C ASN A 4 0.09 23.67 -46.69
N ASP A 5 0.49 24.35 -45.63
CA ASP A 5 1.10 25.67 -45.71
C ASP A 5 2.44 25.61 -44.98
N GLU A 6 3.52 25.40 -45.74
CA GLU A 6 4.91 25.47 -45.27
C GLU A 6 5.36 26.94 -45.08
N SER A 7 4.47 27.79 -44.58
CA SER A 7 4.86 29.05 -43.98
C SER A 7 5.18 28.79 -42.51
N LYS A 8 6.44 29.02 -42.14
CA LYS A 8 6.92 29.02 -40.76
C LYS A 8 5.88 29.71 -39.86
N LEU A 9 5.09 28.93 -39.13
CA LEU A 9 4.50 29.37 -37.87
C LEU A 9 5.65 29.54 -36.90
N GLU A 10 6.39 30.64 -37.04
CA GLU A 10 7.01 31.27 -35.89
C GLU A 10 5.85 31.70 -34.99
N ILE A 11 5.39 30.76 -34.16
CA ILE A 11 4.64 31.09 -32.97
C ILE A 11 5.62 31.93 -32.16
N GLY A 12 5.52 33.25 -32.29
CA GLY A 12 6.29 34.21 -31.52
C GLY A 12 5.91 34.09 -30.05
N PHE A 13 6.44 33.06 -29.39
CA PHE A 13 6.48 32.98 -27.94
C PHE A 13 7.38 34.12 -27.49
N LYS A 14 6.77 35.23 -27.05
CA LYS A 14 7.49 36.24 -26.28
C LYS A 14 7.87 35.56 -24.95
N PRO A 15 9.16 35.34 -24.65
CA PRO A 15 9.58 34.55 -23.49
C PRO A 15 9.18 35.14 -22.13
N ASN A 16 8.65 36.37 -22.11
CA ASN A 16 8.44 37.17 -20.90
C ASN A 16 6.97 37.44 -20.54
N SER A 17 5.98 36.77 -21.18
CA SER A 17 4.57 37.18 -21.01
C SER A 17 3.64 36.27 -20.19
N PHE A 18 4.01 35.04 -19.81
CA PHE A 18 3.04 34.10 -19.18
C PHE A 18 3.59 33.12 -18.11
N PRO A 19 4.46 33.52 -17.15
CA PRO A 19 4.93 32.61 -16.10
C PRO A 19 3.80 32.04 -15.20
N ASP A 20 2.75 32.82 -14.96
CA ASP A 20 1.59 32.40 -14.16
C ASP A 20 0.79 31.26 -14.86
N GLU A 21 0.73 31.27 -16.18
CA GLU A 21 0.03 30.22 -16.96
C GLU A 21 0.80 28.89 -16.93
N LEU A 22 2.15 28.93 -16.89
CA LEU A 22 2.98 27.72 -16.81
C LEU A 22 2.92 27.01 -15.46
N SER A 23 2.49 27.72 -14.42
CA SER A 23 2.29 27.17 -13.07
C SER A 23 0.85 26.69 -12.85
N THR A 24 -0.05 27.00 -13.79
CA THR A 24 -1.45 26.58 -13.72
C THR A 24 -1.57 25.07 -13.93
N LYS A 25 -2.41 24.45 -13.11
CA LYS A 25 -2.68 23.02 -13.16
C LYS A 25 -3.91 22.72 -14.00
N ASP A 26 -3.84 21.67 -14.80
CA ASP A 26 -5.00 21.10 -15.49
C ASP A 26 -5.95 20.38 -14.50
N VAL A 27 -7.00 19.77 -15.05
CA VAL A 27 -7.99 18.99 -14.28
C VAL A 27 -7.38 17.76 -13.59
N GLU A 28 -6.21 17.29 -14.05
CA GLU A 28 -5.45 16.20 -13.42
C GLU A 28 -4.44 16.71 -12.38
N GLY A 29 -4.36 18.03 -12.15
CA GLY A 29 -3.43 18.63 -11.21
C GLY A 29 -2.00 18.80 -11.75
N LEU A 30 -1.81 18.71 -13.08
CA LEU A 30 -0.52 18.75 -13.76
C LEU A 30 -0.27 20.11 -14.40
N THR A 31 0.98 20.59 -14.35
CA THR A 31 1.42 21.78 -15.10
C THR A 31 1.90 21.35 -16.48
N PRO A 32 2.05 22.28 -17.45
CA PRO A 32 2.69 21.98 -18.73
C PRO A 32 4.04 21.25 -18.59
N LEU A 33 4.86 21.65 -17.61
CA LEU A 33 6.15 20.99 -17.32
C LEU A 33 5.96 19.55 -16.82
N HIS A 34 5.00 19.29 -15.93
CA HIS A 34 4.67 17.92 -15.50
C HIS A 34 4.25 17.04 -16.68
N VAL A 35 3.38 17.57 -17.55
CA VAL A 35 2.92 16.84 -18.74
C VAL A 35 4.09 16.56 -19.69
N ALA A 36 4.99 17.52 -19.91
CA ALA A 36 6.19 17.36 -20.73
C ALA A 36 7.08 16.21 -20.21
N ILE A 37 7.31 16.18 -18.90
CA ILE A 37 8.11 15.14 -18.23
C ILE A 37 7.43 13.78 -18.33
N LEU A 38 6.14 13.68 -18.01
CA LEU A 38 5.39 12.42 -18.10
C LEU A 38 5.28 11.91 -19.54
N ARG A 39 5.37 12.77 -20.55
CA ARG A 39 5.35 12.40 -21.98
C ARG A 39 6.75 12.20 -22.57
N LEU A 40 7.82 12.31 -21.77
CA LEU A 40 9.21 12.20 -22.22
C LEU A 40 9.58 13.17 -23.35
N ASN A 41 8.98 14.38 -23.34
CA ASN A 41 9.17 15.37 -24.39
C ASN A 41 10.19 16.44 -23.97
N ILE A 42 11.46 16.21 -24.33
CA ILE A 42 12.58 17.06 -23.88
C ILE A 42 12.52 18.47 -24.45
N GLU A 43 12.08 18.63 -25.70
CA GLU A 43 11.97 19.94 -26.34
C GLU A 43 10.90 20.80 -25.65
N PHE A 44 9.79 20.18 -25.25
CA PHE A 44 8.75 20.90 -24.49
C PHE A 44 9.18 21.19 -23.05
N VAL A 45 9.97 20.31 -22.41
CA VAL A 45 10.63 20.63 -21.13
C VAL A 45 11.50 21.87 -21.27
N ARG A 46 12.40 21.92 -22.26
CA ARG A 46 13.28 23.08 -22.49
C ARG A 46 12.50 24.36 -22.71
N LEU A 47 11.44 24.31 -23.52
CA LEU A 47 10.57 25.46 -23.75
C LEU A 47 9.94 25.96 -22.44
N CYS A 48 9.41 25.07 -21.60
CA CYS A 48 8.89 25.44 -20.29
C CYS A 48 9.97 26.07 -19.38
N LEU A 49 11.18 25.51 -19.38
CA LEU A 49 12.30 26.02 -18.58
C LEU A 49 12.83 27.37 -19.06
N GLU A 50 12.85 27.61 -20.37
CA GLU A 50 13.21 28.89 -21.00
C GLU A 50 12.17 29.97 -20.71
N ALA A 51 10.90 29.61 -20.73
CA ALA A 51 9.78 30.50 -20.41
C ALA A 51 9.58 30.73 -18.90
N GLY A 52 10.45 30.19 -18.04
CA GLY A 52 10.46 30.47 -16.60
C GLY A 52 9.45 29.68 -15.77
N ALA A 53 9.15 28.43 -16.15
CA ALA A 53 8.29 27.56 -15.34
C ALA A 53 8.78 27.42 -13.88
N ASP A 54 7.83 27.50 -12.94
CA ASP A 54 8.11 27.34 -11.51
C ASP A 54 8.45 25.87 -11.17
N LEU A 55 9.66 25.65 -10.65
CA LEU A 55 10.20 24.34 -10.31
C LEU A 55 9.78 23.84 -8.92
N THR A 56 9.01 24.64 -8.17
CA THR A 56 8.52 24.33 -6.83
C THR A 56 7.10 23.75 -6.82
N VAL A 57 6.40 23.78 -7.97
CA VAL A 57 5.05 23.27 -8.08
C VAL A 57 5.06 21.74 -8.01
N ASN A 58 4.34 21.17 -7.04
CA ASN A 58 4.27 19.72 -6.87
C ASN A 58 3.23 19.06 -7.80
N CYS A 59 3.55 17.86 -8.29
CA CYS A 59 2.64 16.92 -8.96
C CYS A 59 2.18 15.89 -7.93
N GLU A 60 0.89 15.81 -7.62
CA GLU A 60 0.40 14.93 -6.55
C GLU A 60 1.21 15.06 -5.24
N LYS A 61 1.53 16.28 -4.77
CA LYS A 61 2.40 16.56 -3.59
C LYS A 61 3.81 15.93 -3.65
N VAL A 62 4.19 15.37 -4.80
CA VAL A 62 5.53 14.92 -5.10
C VAL A 62 6.24 16.06 -5.84
N SER A 63 7.47 16.38 -5.42
CA SER A 63 8.21 17.49 -6.04
C SER A 63 8.65 17.14 -7.46
N LEU A 64 8.98 18.17 -8.25
CA LEU A 64 9.45 18.00 -9.62
C LEU A 64 10.63 17.03 -9.72
N VAL A 65 11.61 17.14 -8.81
CA VAL A 65 12.78 16.23 -8.77
C VAL A 65 12.35 14.79 -8.52
N HIS A 66 11.42 14.55 -7.59
CA HIS A 66 10.91 13.19 -7.33
C HIS A 66 10.16 12.63 -8.54
N LEU A 67 9.39 13.46 -9.26
CA LEU A 67 8.72 13.06 -10.50
C LEU A 67 9.74 12.62 -11.56
N ILE A 68 10.79 13.41 -11.79
CA ILE A 68 11.86 13.10 -12.75
C ILE A 68 12.53 11.77 -12.39
N LEU A 69 12.91 11.60 -11.11
CA LEU A 69 13.53 10.35 -10.64
C LEU A 69 12.60 9.15 -10.80
N SER A 70 11.30 9.32 -10.50
CA SER A 70 10.31 8.24 -10.64
C SER A 70 10.04 7.86 -12.10
N VAL A 71 10.17 8.80 -13.05
CA VAL A 71 10.16 8.48 -14.48
C VAL A 71 11.39 7.65 -14.85
N GLY A 72 12.56 8.04 -14.35
CA GLY A 72 13.82 7.32 -14.54
C GLY A 72 13.88 5.95 -13.87
N SER A 73 12.99 5.66 -12.91
CA SER A 73 12.94 4.36 -12.22
C SER A 73 12.40 3.22 -13.08
N ILE A 74 11.73 3.55 -14.18
CA ILE A 74 11.23 2.56 -15.13
C ILE A 74 12.37 2.20 -16.10
N PRO A 75 12.76 0.91 -16.18
CA PRO A 75 13.93 0.43 -16.90
C PRO A 75 13.72 0.41 -18.42
N ASN A 76 13.57 1.58 -19.00
CA ASN A 76 13.60 1.83 -20.44
C ASN A 76 14.79 2.78 -20.68
N PRO A 77 15.73 2.46 -21.61
CA PRO A 77 16.89 3.33 -21.87
C PRO A 77 16.49 4.79 -22.11
N ARG A 78 15.35 5.03 -22.78
CA ARG A 78 14.84 6.38 -23.01
C ARG A 78 14.44 7.09 -21.72
N ASN A 79 13.93 6.38 -20.72
CA ASN A 79 13.42 6.99 -19.48
C ASN A 79 14.57 7.47 -18.59
N LEU A 80 15.61 6.63 -18.38
CA LEU A 80 16.74 7.00 -17.52
C LEU A 80 17.55 8.14 -18.16
N ASP A 81 17.86 8.04 -19.45
CA ASP A 81 18.56 9.10 -20.18
C ASP A 81 17.78 10.42 -20.14
N PHE A 82 16.46 10.37 -20.42
CA PHE A 82 15.58 11.52 -20.31
C PHE A 82 15.58 12.12 -18.90
N ALA A 83 15.38 11.29 -17.87
CA ALA A 83 15.34 11.73 -16.49
C ALA A 83 16.66 12.39 -16.08
N LEU A 84 17.80 11.80 -16.44
CA LEU A 84 19.12 12.37 -16.15
C LEU A 84 19.35 13.69 -16.89
N THR A 85 18.95 13.80 -18.16
CA THR A 85 19.03 15.06 -18.92
C THR A 85 18.17 16.15 -18.29
N VAL A 86 16.90 15.86 -17.99
CA VAL A 86 16.00 16.83 -17.37
C VAL A 86 16.49 17.22 -15.98
N LEU A 87 16.96 16.25 -15.17
CA LEU A 87 17.53 16.51 -13.85
C LEU A 87 18.68 17.53 -13.93
N LYS A 88 19.63 17.32 -14.86
CA LYS A 88 20.73 18.27 -15.11
C LYS A 88 20.23 19.67 -15.46
N GLU A 89 19.22 19.78 -16.32
CA GLU A 89 18.67 21.07 -16.75
C GLU A 89 17.96 21.80 -15.61
N VAL A 90 17.16 21.10 -14.79
CA VAL A 90 16.44 21.73 -13.66
C VAL A 90 17.38 22.08 -12.50
N LEU A 91 18.43 21.28 -12.23
CA LEU A 91 19.43 21.58 -11.21
C LEU A 91 20.25 22.83 -11.56
N ARG A 92 20.63 23.03 -12.83
CA ARG A 92 21.27 24.30 -13.28
C ARG A 92 20.39 25.53 -13.07
N LYS A 93 19.08 25.33 -12.93
CA LYS A 93 18.09 26.37 -12.60
C LYS A 93 17.69 26.36 -11.11
N ASN A 94 18.52 25.74 -10.26
CA ASN A 94 18.35 25.66 -8.80
C ASN A 94 17.04 24.99 -8.36
N ALA A 95 16.61 23.92 -9.04
CA ALA A 95 15.47 23.12 -8.58
C ALA A 95 15.70 22.60 -7.15
N PRO A 96 14.67 22.66 -6.26
CA PRO A 96 14.85 22.31 -4.87
C PRO A 96 14.97 20.79 -4.67
N VAL A 97 16.11 20.36 -4.10
CA VAL A 97 16.40 18.94 -3.83
C VAL A 97 16.06 18.49 -2.41
N HIS A 98 15.83 19.43 -1.48
CA HIS A 98 15.46 19.18 -0.07
C HIS A 98 13.96 18.97 0.14
N CYS A 99 13.15 19.08 -0.90
CA CYS A 99 11.73 18.80 -0.81
C CYS A 99 11.49 17.38 -0.29
N LYS A 100 10.38 17.20 0.43
CA LYS A 100 9.88 15.91 0.84
C LYS A 100 8.58 15.58 0.13
N ASP A 101 8.40 14.31 -0.22
CA ASP A 101 7.09 13.82 -0.67
C ASP A 101 6.14 13.53 0.51
N ASP A 102 4.96 13.00 0.21
CA ASP A 102 3.93 12.66 1.22
C ASP A 102 4.36 11.56 2.21
N LEU A 103 5.44 10.83 1.91
CA LEU A 103 6.03 9.82 2.77
C LEU A 103 7.22 10.39 3.59
N GLY A 104 7.49 11.69 3.48
CA GLY A 104 8.63 12.34 4.12
C GLY A 104 9.97 12.05 3.43
N ARG A 105 9.95 11.38 2.27
CA ARG A 105 11.15 10.96 1.53
C ARG A 105 11.75 12.15 0.79
N THR A 106 13.07 12.20 0.73
CA THR A 106 13.84 13.12 -0.12
C THR A 106 14.19 12.48 -1.46
N CYS A 107 14.74 13.27 -2.39
CA CYS A 107 15.23 12.74 -3.66
C CYS A 107 16.23 11.57 -3.50
N LEU A 108 17.06 11.59 -2.45
CA LEU A 108 18.02 10.51 -2.17
C LEU A 108 17.35 9.21 -1.71
N HIS A 109 16.19 9.28 -1.05
CA HIS A 109 15.40 8.08 -0.75
C HIS A 109 14.90 7.44 -2.05
N ILE A 110 14.46 8.24 -3.03
CA ILE A 110 14.01 7.74 -4.34
C ILE A 110 15.17 7.12 -5.11
N CYS A 111 16.34 7.78 -5.12
CA CYS A 111 17.54 7.22 -5.74
C CYS A 111 17.93 5.87 -5.09
N ALA A 112 17.89 5.79 -3.76
CA ALA A 112 18.17 4.57 -3.01
C ALA A 112 17.16 3.45 -3.28
N GLU A 113 15.87 3.78 -3.37
CA GLU A 113 14.80 2.80 -3.61
C GLU A 113 14.87 2.17 -5.00
N PHE A 114 15.25 2.95 -6.02
CA PHE A 114 15.26 2.50 -7.41
C PHE A 114 16.66 2.28 -7.98
N GLY A 115 17.72 2.43 -7.18
CA GLY A 115 19.10 2.24 -7.62
C GLY A 115 19.56 3.26 -8.69
N LEU A 116 19.12 4.52 -8.59
CA LEU A 116 19.43 5.57 -9.58
C LEU A 116 20.79 6.21 -9.30
N VAL A 117 21.86 5.45 -9.49
CA VAL A 117 23.24 5.85 -9.15
C VAL A 117 23.65 7.14 -9.87
N GLU A 118 23.43 7.23 -11.18
CA GLU A 118 23.84 8.37 -12.00
C GLU A 118 23.09 9.65 -11.62
N CYS A 119 21.79 9.55 -11.36
CA CYS A 119 21.00 10.67 -10.87
C CYS A 119 21.46 11.13 -9.48
N CYS A 120 21.80 10.17 -8.61
CA CYS A 120 22.35 10.48 -7.29
C CYS A 120 23.70 11.18 -7.37
N THR A 121 24.59 10.72 -8.25
CA THR A 121 25.88 11.36 -8.51
C THR A 121 25.71 12.79 -9.02
N GLU A 122 24.75 13.04 -9.92
CA GLU A 122 24.47 14.38 -10.42
C GLU A 122 23.99 15.32 -9.31
N ILE A 123 23.09 14.85 -8.44
CA ILE A 123 22.64 15.62 -7.27
C ILE A 123 23.82 15.95 -6.36
N PHE A 124 24.71 15.00 -6.08
CA PHE A 124 25.89 15.24 -5.25
C PHE A 124 26.87 16.24 -5.89
N SER A 125 27.10 16.15 -7.20
CA SER A 125 27.95 17.12 -7.92
C SER A 125 27.38 18.53 -7.84
N HIS A 126 26.08 18.69 -8.04
CA HIS A 126 25.42 19.99 -7.94
C HIS A 126 25.57 20.61 -6.54
N LEU A 127 25.51 19.80 -5.48
CA LEU A 127 25.65 20.27 -4.10
C LEU A 127 27.11 20.52 -3.69
N ALA A 128 28.08 19.89 -4.35
CA ALA A 128 29.50 20.16 -4.13
C ALA A 128 29.91 21.55 -4.67
N ASP A 129 29.22 22.04 -5.71
CA ASP A 129 29.55 23.27 -6.42
C ASP A 129 28.96 24.55 -5.78
N GLY A 130 28.13 24.46 -4.73
CA GLY A 130 27.66 25.65 -4.02
C GLY A 130 26.65 25.46 -2.88
N LEU A 131 26.79 26.35 -1.89
CA LEU A 131 25.83 26.80 -0.87
C LEU A 131 25.71 26.03 0.48
N THR A 132 25.22 26.82 1.45
CA THR A 132 25.14 26.76 2.92
C THR A 132 25.00 25.40 3.63
N ALA A 133 25.28 25.35 4.95
CA ALA A 133 25.21 24.13 5.78
C ALA A 133 23.87 23.37 5.70
N GLU A 134 22.74 24.06 5.49
CA GLU A 134 21.41 23.42 5.36
C GLU A 134 21.24 22.66 4.05
N THR A 135 22.01 23.02 3.01
CA THR A 135 21.98 22.40 1.68
C THR A 135 23.08 21.35 1.48
N SER A 136 23.74 20.90 2.54
CA SER A 136 24.82 19.92 2.44
C SER A 136 24.33 18.51 2.07
N ILE A 137 25.23 17.70 1.52
CA ILE A 137 25.00 16.27 1.26
C ILE A 137 24.64 15.55 2.57
N GLU A 138 25.33 15.89 3.68
CA GLU A 138 25.08 15.34 5.01
C GLU A 138 23.66 15.64 5.51
N SER A 139 23.19 16.87 5.31
CA SER A 139 21.83 17.30 5.66
C SER A 139 20.78 16.44 4.94
N LEU A 140 20.97 16.12 3.65
CA LEU A 140 20.06 15.25 2.90
C LEU A 140 20.13 13.78 3.30
N LEU A 141 21.33 13.28 3.62
CA LEU A 141 21.54 11.89 4.06
C LEU A 141 21.02 11.63 5.48
N SER A 142 20.91 12.66 6.31
CA SER A 142 20.34 12.57 7.66
C SER A 142 18.82 12.75 7.69
N GLN A 143 18.19 13.20 6.61
CA GLN A 143 16.74 13.35 6.55
C GLN A 143 16.01 12.02 6.74
N ARG A 144 14.90 12.09 7.48
CA ARG A 144 14.05 10.95 7.80
C ARG A 144 12.69 11.00 7.11
N ASP A 145 12.25 9.84 6.65
CA ASP A 145 10.89 9.58 6.16
C ASP A 145 9.89 9.35 7.33
N LEU A 146 8.62 9.07 7.03
CA LEU A 146 7.58 8.83 8.05
C LEU A 146 7.77 7.57 8.90
N LEU A 147 8.71 6.68 8.54
CA LEU A 147 9.11 5.53 9.36
C LEU A 147 10.44 5.81 10.10
N GLY A 148 10.93 7.04 10.07
CA GLY A 148 12.20 7.44 10.66
C GLY A 148 13.43 6.99 9.86
N ARG A 149 13.24 6.44 8.65
CA ARG A 149 14.32 5.87 7.83
C ARG A 149 15.06 6.99 7.10
N THR A 150 16.37 6.85 6.99
CA THR A 150 17.23 7.67 6.13
C THR A 150 17.37 7.06 4.73
N PRO A 151 17.92 7.76 3.72
CA PRO A 151 18.21 7.18 2.41
C PRO A 151 19.03 5.88 2.50
N MET A 152 19.95 5.81 3.47
CA MET A 152 20.78 4.63 3.71
C MET A 152 19.96 3.42 4.16
N HIS A 153 18.97 3.60 5.03
CA HIS A 153 18.06 2.52 5.41
C HIS A 153 17.33 1.95 4.19
N VAL A 154 16.88 2.82 3.28
CA VAL A 154 16.18 2.42 2.06
C VAL A 154 17.12 1.64 1.13
N ALA A 155 18.34 2.14 0.89
CA ALA A 155 19.34 1.44 0.07
C ALA A 155 19.64 0.04 0.63
N CYS A 156 19.76 -0.07 1.96
CA CYS A 156 20.01 -1.34 2.64
C CYS A 156 18.81 -2.29 2.56
N SER A 157 17.58 -1.80 2.70
CA SER A 157 16.37 -2.62 2.62
C SER A 157 16.14 -3.20 1.22
N VAL A 158 16.42 -2.42 0.17
CA VAL A 158 16.20 -2.84 -1.23
C VAL A 158 17.40 -3.61 -1.79
N GLY A 159 18.59 -3.46 -1.22
CA GLY A 159 19.79 -4.16 -1.65
C GLY A 159 20.60 -3.39 -2.71
N CYS A 160 20.53 -2.05 -2.72
CA CYS A 160 21.21 -1.21 -3.70
C CYS A 160 22.65 -0.89 -3.28
N ALA A 161 23.56 -1.84 -3.54
CA ALA A 161 24.97 -1.73 -3.13
C ALA A 161 25.68 -0.52 -3.73
N ASP A 162 25.46 -0.22 -5.01
CA ASP A 162 26.12 0.90 -5.70
C ASP A 162 25.73 2.26 -5.10
N VAL A 163 24.45 2.44 -4.74
CA VAL A 163 23.98 3.68 -4.08
C VAL A 163 24.53 3.76 -2.66
N LEU A 164 24.57 2.64 -1.92
CA LEU A 164 25.17 2.61 -0.59
C LEU A 164 26.67 2.96 -0.64
N GLN A 165 27.42 2.39 -1.58
CA GLN A 165 28.83 2.69 -1.79
C GLN A 165 29.04 4.19 -2.07
N LEU A 166 28.18 4.76 -2.91
CA LEU A 166 28.18 6.20 -3.18
C LEU A 166 27.95 7.01 -1.90
N PHE A 167 26.97 6.63 -1.07
CA PHE A 167 26.71 7.31 0.20
C PHE A 167 27.89 7.24 1.18
N LEU A 168 28.60 6.10 1.24
CA LEU A 168 29.75 5.92 2.14
C LEU A 168 31.01 6.68 1.70
N THR A 169 31.19 6.95 0.40
CA THR A 169 32.46 7.45 -0.15
C THR A 169 32.48 8.93 -0.53
N LYS A 170 31.33 9.55 -0.84
CA LYS A 170 31.30 10.86 -1.53
C LYS A 170 31.41 12.11 -0.66
N ASN A 171 31.51 12.03 0.68
CA ASN A 171 31.43 13.21 1.56
C ASN A 171 32.66 13.49 2.46
N GLY A 172 33.71 12.67 2.46
CA GLY A 172 34.88 12.88 3.35
C GLY A 172 34.60 12.66 4.85
N GLU A 173 33.35 12.85 5.29
CA GLU A 173 32.78 12.41 6.57
C GLU A 173 31.80 11.26 6.32
N VAL A 174 31.91 10.20 7.12
CA VAL A 174 31.07 9.00 7.00
C VAL A 174 29.66 9.34 7.49
N PRO A 175 28.60 9.16 6.65
CA PRO A 175 27.23 9.38 7.10
C PRO A 175 26.90 8.46 8.28
N ASN A 176 25.99 8.87 9.17
CA ASN A 176 25.64 8.09 10.35
C ASN A 176 25.02 6.72 10.01
N VAL A 177 25.86 5.69 9.92
CA VAL A 177 25.47 4.29 9.68
C VAL A 177 24.72 3.66 10.87
N HIS A 178 24.69 4.32 12.02
CA HIS A 178 24.01 3.88 13.23
C HIS A 178 22.67 4.60 13.45
N ALA A 179 22.21 5.42 12.50
CA ALA A 179 20.93 6.08 12.57
C ALA A 179 19.81 5.06 12.84
N LYS A 180 18.91 5.37 13.78
CA LYS A 180 17.82 4.48 14.22
C LYS A 180 16.49 4.93 13.63
N ASP A 181 15.74 4.04 12.99
CA ASP A 181 14.38 4.31 12.52
C ASP A 181 13.36 4.39 13.68
N SER A 182 12.06 4.59 13.39
CA SER A 182 11.01 4.68 14.42
C SER A 182 10.84 3.42 15.28
N PHE A 183 11.43 2.29 14.87
CA PHE A 183 11.44 1.02 15.59
C PHE A 183 12.80 0.71 16.22
N GLY A 184 13.74 1.67 16.22
CA GLY A 184 15.09 1.46 16.74
C GLY A 184 15.99 0.62 15.83
N ARG A 185 15.60 0.37 14.58
CA ARG A 185 16.40 -0.46 13.65
C ARG A 185 17.44 0.42 12.95
N SER A 186 18.66 -0.09 12.81
CA SER A 186 19.73 0.55 12.04
C SER A 186 19.70 0.11 10.56
N PRO A 187 20.42 0.79 9.63
CA PRO A 187 20.60 0.30 8.27
C PRO A 187 21.04 -1.18 8.19
N LEU A 188 21.89 -1.64 9.12
CA LEU A 188 22.32 -3.03 9.21
C LEU A 188 21.16 -4.01 9.49
N HIS A 189 20.20 -3.62 10.32
CA HIS A 189 18.99 -4.43 10.55
C HIS A 189 18.18 -4.59 9.25
N HIS A 190 18.05 -3.53 8.45
CA HIS A 190 17.35 -3.58 7.16
C HIS A 190 18.10 -4.44 6.12
N ALA A 191 19.44 -4.35 6.09
CA ALA A 191 20.28 -5.21 5.24
C ALA A 191 20.13 -6.70 5.58
N VAL A 192 20.18 -7.02 6.88
CA VAL A 192 20.01 -8.39 7.39
C VAL A 192 18.60 -8.90 7.15
N SER A 193 17.58 -8.12 7.49
CA SER A 193 16.17 -8.47 7.25
C SER A 193 15.89 -8.69 5.77
N GLY A 194 16.57 -7.93 4.90
CA GLY A 194 16.49 -8.07 3.46
C GLY A 194 17.33 -9.23 2.88
N GLY A 195 18.17 -9.91 3.66
CA GLY A 195 19.02 -10.98 3.14
C GLY A 195 20.11 -10.51 2.17
N HIS A 196 20.54 -9.26 2.27
CA HIS A 196 21.46 -8.63 1.31
C HIS A 196 22.90 -8.72 1.78
N ILE A 197 23.55 -9.87 1.62
CA ILE A 197 24.88 -10.15 2.16
C ILE A 197 25.95 -9.11 1.76
N GLU A 198 25.95 -8.63 0.52
CA GLU A 198 26.92 -7.63 0.07
C GLU A 198 26.73 -6.28 0.79
N ILE A 199 25.49 -5.88 1.07
CA ILE A 199 25.19 -4.70 1.88
C ILE A 199 25.68 -4.89 3.32
N VAL A 200 25.45 -6.07 3.90
CA VAL A 200 25.92 -6.40 5.26
C VAL A 200 27.45 -6.30 5.35
N LYS A 201 28.17 -6.83 4.35
CA LYS A 201 29.64 -6.70 4.26
C LYS A 201 30.08 -5.24 4.16
N LEU A 202 29.50 -4.46 3.25
CA LEU A 202 29.83 -3.04 3.06
C LEU A 202 29.62 -2.24 4.36
N LEU A 203 28.48 -2.42 5.03
CA LEU A 203 28.18 -1.72 6.28
C LEU A 203 29.16 -2.06 7.41
N VAL A 204 29.56 -3.33 7.55
CA VAL A 204 30.47 -3.74 8.63
C VAL A 204 31.91 -3.35 8.32
N GLN A 205 32.38 -3.59 7.09
CA GLN A 205 33.79 -3.44 6.72
C GLN A 205 34.16 -1.98 6.45
N GLU A 206 33.31 -1.24 5.74
CA GLU A 206 33.56 0.15 5.35
C GLU A 206 32.81 1.13 6.24
N GLY A 207 31.56 0.80 6.59
CA GLY A 207 30.71 1.65 7.41
C GLY A 207 30.99 1.57 8.91
N GLN A 208 31.71 0.55 9.40
CA GLN A 208 31.93 0.29 10.83
C GLN A 208 30.62 0.11 11.62
N ALA A 209 29.59 -0.46 10.98
CA ALA A 209 28.30 -0.69 11.60
C ALA A 209 28.38 -1.62 12.83
N ASP A 210 27.61 -1.29 13.86
CA ASP A 210 27.54 -2.06 15.10
C ASP A 210 26.76 -3.37 14.89
N ILE A 211 27.48 -4.48 14.93
CA ILE A 211 26.95 -5.84 14.74
C ILE A 211 26.13 -6.33 15.94
N GLU A 212 26.29 -5.72 17.12
CA GLU A 212 25.55 -6.05 18.35
C GLU A 212 24.36 -5.12 18.57
N ALA A 213 24.07 -4.22 17.63
CA ALA A 213 23.00 -3.25 17.77
C ALA A 213 21.64 -3.92 18.01
N GLU A 214 20.86 -3.37 18.93
CA GLU A 214 19.50 -3.81 19.23
C GLU A 214 18.45 -2.81 18.71
N ASP A 215 17.27 -3.34 18.37
CA ASP A 215 16.08 -2.53 18.08
C ASP A 215 15.29 -2.17 19.35
N LYS A 216 14.19 -1.43 19.19
CA LYS A 216 13.36 -0.96 20.33
C LYS A 216 12.69 -2.10 21.11
N TYR A 217 12.65 -3.30 20.54
CA TYR A 217 12.11 -4.50 21.17
C TYR A 217 13.21 -5.37 21.80
N GLY A 218 14.46 -4.90 21.82
CA GLY A 218 15.63 -5.63 22.31
C GLY A 218 16.04 -6.77 21.39
N ILE A 219 15.67 -6.73 20.11
CA ILE A 219 16.07 -7.75 19.14
C ILE A 219 17.39 -7.32 18.51
N SER A 220 18.44 -8.14 18.67
CA SER A 220 19.76 -7.89 18.12
C SER A 220 19.85 -8.22 16.63
N VAL A 221 20.89 -7.74 15.94
CA VAL A 221 21.17 -8.08 14.54
C VAL A 221 21.27 -9.60 14.33
N LEU A 222 21.91 -10.33 15.26
CA LEU A 222 21.98 -11.79 15.20
C LEU A 222 20.60 -12.44 15.28
N GLN A 223 19.76 -12.00 16.22
CA GLN A 223 18.40 -12.52 16.35
C GLN A 223 17.54 -12.20 15.12
N TRP A 224 17.74 -11.03 14.50
CA TRP A 224 17.15 -10.73 13.19
C TRP A 224 17.60 -11.72 12.12
N ALA A 225 18.90 -11.99 12.01
CA ALA A 225 19.44 -12.95 11.04
C ALA A 225 18.87 -14.37 11.26
N GLU A 226 18.71 -14.79 12.52
CA GLU A 226 18.09 -16.06 12.88
C GLU A 226 16.60 -16.10 12.52
N LYS A 227 15.87 -15.01 12.79
CA LYS A 227 14.44 -14.87 12.47
C LYS A 227 14.17 -14.92 10.97
N VAL A 228 14.98 -14.23 10.16
CA VAL A 228 14.78 -14.18 8.71
C VAL A 228 15.39 -15.35 7.95
N GLY A 229 16.32 -16.09 8.55
CA GLY A 229 16.75 -17.41 8.08
C GLY A 229 17.62 -17.43 6.81
N TYR A 230 18.11 -16.28 6.33
CA TYR A 230 19.06 -16.24 5.21
C TYR A 230 20.41 -16.79 5.65
N SER A 231 20.74 -17.99 5.17
CA SER A 231 21.83 -18.81 5.73
C SER A 231 23.22 -18.18 5.57
N ASP A 232 23.44 -17.48 4.47
CA ASP A 232 24.66 -16.73 4.18
C ASP A 232 24.84 -15.52 5.11
N VAL A 233 23.78 -14.72 5.28
CA VAL A 233 23.77 -13.59 6.22
C VAL A 233 23.94 -14.08 7.65
N LEU A 234 23.22 -15.13 8.05
CA LEU A 234 23.34 -15.68 9.40
C LEU A 234 24.74 -16.21 9.68
N ALA A 235 25.33 -16.96 8.75
CA ALA A 235 26.70 -17.46 8.90
C ALA A 235 27.70 -16.30 9.01
N TYR A 236 27.57 -15.27 8.17
CA TYR A 236 28.45 -14.12 8.22
C TYR A 236 28.31 -13.34 9.53
N VAL A 237 27.09 -13.02 9.98
CA VAL A 237 26.84 -12.33 11.24
C VAL A 237 27.38 -13.13 12.43
N ARG A 238 27.16 -14.44 12.47
CA ARG A 238 27.73 -15.32 13.53
C ARG A 238 29.25 -15.32 13.54
N SER A 239 29.89 -15.37 12.37
CA SER A 239 31.36 -15.36 12.26
C SER A 239 31.97 -14.08 12.86
N LEU A 240 31.32 -12.94 12.64
CA LEU A 240 31.74 -11.65 13.17
C LEU A 240 31.61 -11.61 14.70
N ILE A 241 30.48 -12.06 15.24
CA ILE A 241 30.19 -12.04 16.68
C ILE A 241 31.10 -13.00 17.45
N ASN A 242 31.25 -14.23 16.94
CA ASN A 242 32.05 -15.26 17.59
C ASN A 242 33.56 -15.04 17.42
N LYS A 243 33.98 -14.07 16.59
CA LYS A 243 35.38 -13.83 16.20
C LYS A 243 36.08 -15.08 15.67
N THR A 244 35.31 -15.96 15.02
CA THR A 244 35.80 -17.21 14.44
C THR A 244 36.02 -17.04 12.94
N GLU A 245 37.13 -17.55 12.41
CA GLU A 245 37.32 -17.76 10.97
C GLU A 245 36.41 -18.92 10.50
N GLU A 246 35.10 -18.79 10.62
CA GLU A 246 34.21 -19.64 9.84
C GLU A 246 34.37 -19.25 8.37
N LYS A 247 34.74 -20.21 7.52
CA LYS A 247 34.78 -19.99 6.08
C LYS A 247 33.39 -19.59 5.61
N VAL A 248 33.19 -18.30 5.34
CA VAL A 248 32.07 -17.82 4.53
C VAL A 248 32.10 -18.64 3.24
N PRO A 249 31.02 -19.32 2.85
CA PRO A 249 31.01 -20.12 1.64
C PRO A 249 31.48 -19.29 0.44
N GLU A 250 32.63 -19.65 -0.16
CA GLU A 250 33.14 -19.00 -1.37
C GLU A 250 32.20 -19.33 -2.54
N GLY A 251 31.76 -18.30 -3.28
CA GLY A 251 30.93 -18.46 -4.49
C GLY A 251 29.48 -17.96 -4.39
N LEU A 252 29.11 -17.24 -3.33
CA LEU A 252 27.80 -16.58 -3.22
C LEU A 252 27.84 -15.27 -4.02
N ASP A 253 27.20 -15.24 -5.19
CA ASP A 253 27.23 -14.16 -6.18
C ASP A 253 26.45 -12.88 -5.78
N GLY A 254 26.27 -12.63 -4.47
CA GLY A 254 25.53 -11.47 -3.96
C GLY A 254 24.04 -11.44 -4.35
N THR A 255 23.53 -12.47 -5.04
CA THR A 255 22.10 -12.60 -5.30
C THR A 255 21.43 -13.25 -4.09
N ARG A 256 20.20 -12.82 -3.75
CA ARG A 256 19.33 -13.45 -2.73
C ARG A 256 19.11 -14.93 -3.09
N GLN A 257 20.03 -15.82 -2.73
CA GLN A 257 19.90 -17.25 -2.99
C GLN A 257 18.65 -17.77 -2.27
N GLY A 258 17.75 -18.40 -3.02
CA GLY A 258 16.55 -19.04 -2.48
C GLY A 258 15.30 -18.16 -2.35
N VAL A 259 15.33 -16.87 -2.70
CA VAL A 259 14.09 -16.06 -2.74
C VAL A 259 13.33 -16.33 -4.04
N GLN A 260 12.22 -17.05 -3.92
CA GLN A 260 11.31 -17.32 -5.03
C GLN A 260 10.65 -16.02 -5.49
N LYS A 261 10.61 -15.79 -6.80
CA LYS A 261 9.90 -14.65 -7.39
C LYS A 261 8.41 -14.72 -7.05
N THR A 262 7.80 -13.56 -6.86
CA THR A 262 6.33 -13.46 -6.80
C THR A 262 5.78 -13.56 -8.22
N LEU A 263 4.79 -14.43 -8.42
CA LEU A 263 4.09 -14.53 -9.70
C LEU A 263 3.26 -13.27 -9.93
N LEU A 264 3.38 -12.67 -11.10
CA LEU A 264 2.51 -11.59 -11.56
C LEU A 264 1.70 -12.08 -12.76
N LEU A 265 0.39 -12.17 -12.57
CA LEU A 265 -0.56 -12.56 -13.62
C LEU A 265 -1.33 -11.35 -14.10
N SER A 266 -1.35 -11.18 -15.42
CA SER A 266 -2.20 -10.20 -16.09
C SER A 266 -2.44 -10.65 -17.54
N HIS A 267 -3.35 -9.97 -18.23
CA HIS A 267 -3.59 -10.17 -19.65
C HIS A 267 -3.99 -8.85 -20.30
N SER A 268 -3.55 -8.65 -21.54
CA SER A 268 -3.97 -7.52 -22.37
C SER A 268 -5.49 -7.33 -22.47
N VAL A 269 -6.29 -8.41 -22.45
CA VAL A 269 -7.75 -8.36 -22.54
C VAL A 269 -8.37 -7.60 -21.36
N CYS A 270 -7.73 -7.59 -20.19
CA CYS A 270 -8.16 -6.75 -19.06
C CYS A 270 -8.09 -5.24 -19.37
N MET A 271 -7.27 -4.85 -20.35
CA MET A 271 -7.20 -3.47 -20.85
C MET A 271 -8.29 -3.16 -21.89
N ASP A 272 -8.87 -4.17 -22.53
CA ASP A 272 -9.93 -4.02 -23.55
C ASP A 272 -11.33 -3.87 -22.93
N HIS A 273 -11.46 -4.03 -21.61
CA HIS A 273 -12.66 -3.62 -20.88
C HIS A 273 -12.79 -2.09 -20.93
N HIS A 274 -13.71 -1.55 -21.72
CA HIS A 274 -13.89 -0.10 -21.81
C HIS A 274 -15.07 0.34 -20.94
N THR A 275 -14.86 1.43 -20.19
CA THR A 275 -15.86 2.08 -19.33
C THR A 275 -16.26 3.46 -19.84
N CYS A 276 -15.57 3.95 -20.88
CA CYS A 276 -15.91 5.14 -21.64
C CYS A 276 -15.28 5.05 -23.04
N ASP A 277 -15.68 5.98 -23.91
CA ASP A 277 -15.09 6.17 -25.23
C ASP A 277 -13.57 6.45 -25.12
N PRO A 278 -12.72 5.81 -25.94
CA PRO A 278 -11.28 6.08 -25.98
C PRO A 278 -10.89 7.56 -26.14
N ASP A 279 -11.68 8.37 -26.84
CA ASP A 279 -11.40 9.81 -27.02
C ASP A 279 -11.60 10.61 -25.71
N ILE A 280 -12.45 10.12 -24.79
CA ILE A 280 -12.62 10.68 -23.44
C ILE A 280 -11.36 10.37 -22.61
N LEU A 281 -10.80 9.17 -22.72
CA LEU A 281 -9.58 8.76 -21.99
C LEU A 281 -8.35 9.61 -22.35
N ASP A 282 -8.27 10.10 -23.59
CA ASP A 282 -7.18 10.94 -24.06
C ASP A 282 -7.40 12.44 -23.74
N ASN A 283 -8.46 12.78 -23.00
CA ASN A 283 -8.82 14.16 -22.64
C ASN A 283 -9.01 15.07 -23.88
N ARG A 284 -9.37 14.49 -25.03
CA ARG A 284 -9.62 15.24 -26.28
C ARG A 284 -11.01 15.86 -26.32
N ASN A 285 -11.88 15.44 -25.41
CA ASN A 285 -13.22 15.96 -25.23
C ASN A 285 -13.42 16.46 -23.79
N PHE A 286 -13.16 17.75 -23.56
CA PHE A 286 -13.24 18.40 -22.24
C PHE A 286 -14.64 18.47 -21.62
N ALA A 287 -15.67 17.95 -22.29
CA ALA A 287 -17.07 18.02 -21.83
C ALA A 287 -17.50 16.85 -20.93
N GLN A 288 -16.72 15.77 -20.84
CA GLN A 288 -17.06 14.57 -20.05
C GLN A 288 -15.91 14.19 -19.12
N GLU A 289 -16.23 13.93 -17.85
CA GLU A 289 -15.28 13.43 -16.87
C GLU A 289 -14.90 11.98 -17.17
N VAL A 290 -13.61 11.65 -17.00
CA VAL A 290 -13.12 10.28 -17.16
C VAL A 290 -13.63 9.45 -15.98
N PRO A 291 -14.32 8.31 -16.21
CA PRO A 291 -14.78 7.44 -15.12
C PRO A 291 -13.62 6.98 -14.24
N SER A 292 -13.84 6.91 -12.92
CA SER A 292 -12.81 6.47 -11.96
C SER A 292 -12.28 5.07 -12.29
N GLU A 293 -13.19 4.12 -12.56
CA GLU A 293 -12.83 2.81 -13.07
C GLU A 293 -12.53 2.93 -14.57
N ASN A 294 -11.24 2.93 -14.94
CA ASN A 294 -10.81 2.99 -16.33
C ASN A 294 -9.48 2.27 -16.56
N VAL A 295 -9.16 2.02 -17.83
CA VAL A 295 -7.98 1.25 -18.26
C VAL A 295 -6.64 1.86 -17.80
N ASN A 296 -6.56 3.17 -17.55
CA ASN A 296 -5.30 3.79 -17.14
C ASN A 296 -4.83 3.27 -15.78
N ARG A 297 -5.73 2.75 -14.93
CA ARG A 297 -5.38 2.01 -13.70
C ARG A 297 -4.41 0.86 -13.98
N LEU A 298 -4.72 0.00 -14.96
CA LEU A 298 -3.79 -1.08 -15.34
C LEU A 298 -2.55 -0.55 -16.06
N LYS A 299 -2.68 0.49 -16.89
CA LYS A 299 -1.52 1.03 -17.63
C LYS A 299 -0.44 1.57 -16.70
N VAL A 300 -0.79 2.30 -15.63
CA VAL A 300 0.17 2.85 -14.67
C VAL A 300 0.88 1.78 -13.82
N LEU A 301 0.40 0.54 -13.85
CA LEU A 301 1.04 -0.60 -13.21
C LEU A 301 1.89 -1.42 -14.18
N LEU A 302 1.38 -1.70 -15.39
CA LEU A 302 1.86 -2.80 -16.23
C LEU A 302 2.57 -2.37 -17.52
N LYS A 303 2.25 -1.19 -18.07
CA LYS A 303 2.74 -0.77 -19.37
C LYS A 303 4.26 -0.57 -19.34
N GLU A 304 4.96 -1.03 -20.36
CA GLU A 304 6.43 -1.14 -20.35
C GLU A 304 7.17 0.18 -20.08
N ASP A 305 6.62 1.31 -20.52
CA ASP A 305 7.25 2.64 -20.47
C ASP A 305 6.85 3.47 -19.23
N ILE A 306 5.78 3.13 -18.53
CA ILE A 306 5.23 3.93 -17.42
C ILE A 306 4.80 3.11 -16.19
N GLY A 307 4.78 1.79 -16.29
CA GLY A 307 4.20 0.90 -15.29
C GLY A 307 5.11 0.70 -14.09
N ILE A 308 4.67 1.06 -12.88
CA ILE A 308 5.52 0.99 -11.67
C ILE A 308 5.99 -0.42 -11.33
N LEU A 309 5.24 -1.47 -11.68
CA LEU A 309 5.65 -2.86 -11.46
C LEU A 309 6.81 -3.29 -12.37
N ARG A 310 7.13 -2.48 -13.40
CA ARG A 310 8.32 -2.63 -14.22
C ARG A 310 9.54 -1.96 -13.62
N SER A 311 9.42 -1.17 -12.56
CA SER A 311 10.53 -0.38 -12.00
C SER A 311 11.76 -1.21 -11.62
N TYR A 312 12.92 -0.56 -11.51
CA TYR A 312 14.17 -1.19 -11.08
C TYR A 312 14.04 -1.99 -9.77
N ARG A 313 13.20 -1.52 -8.83
CA ARG A 313 12.92 -2.20 -7.55
C ARG A 313 12.31 -3.59 -7.73
N LEU A 314 11.39 -3.77 -8.69
CA LEU A 314 10.58 -4.99 -8.80
C LEU A 314 10.92 -5.88 -10.01
N ARG A 315 11.50 -5.32 -11.08
CA ARG A 315 11.61 -6.01 -12.39
C ARG A 315 12.28 -7.38 -12.36
N LYS A 316 13.27 -7.59 -11.48
CA LYS A 316 14.01 -8.86 -11.37
C LYS A 316 13.35 -9.83 -10.38
N LEU A 317 12.41 -9.36 -9.58
CA LEU A 317 11.78 -10.07 -8.46
C LEU A 317 10.38 -10.60 -8.79
N LEU A 318 9.82 -10.19 -9.93
CA LEU A 318 8.53 -10.66 -10.44
C LEU A 318 8.73 -11.68 -11.56
N ASP A 319 7.94 -12.75 -11.53
CA ASP A 319 7.77 -13.65 -12.66
C ASP A 319 6.48 -13.30 -13.40
N TRP A 320 6.59 -12.76 -14.62
CA TRP A 320 5.46 -12.24 -15.38
C TRP A 320 4.88 -13.31 -16.28
N GLN A 321 3.59 -13.61 -16.11
CA GLN A 321 2.90 -14.60 -16.93
C GLN A 321 1.56 -14.06 -17.46
N ILE A 322 1.21 -14.52 -18.65
CA ILE A 322 -0.08 -14.21 -19.26
C ILE A 322 -1.12 -15.13 -18.62
N ALA A 323 -2.17 -14.53 -18.06
CA ALA A 323 -3.23 -15.30 -17.42
C ALA A 323 -4.07 -16.07 -18.44
N PRO A 324 -4.54 -17.28 -18.12
CA PRO A 324 -5.53 -17.96 -18.94
C PRO A 324 -6.93 -17.36 -18.70
N ARG A 325 -7.82 -17.65 -19.64
CA ARG A 325 -9.26 -17.45 -19.47
C ARG A 325 -9.83 -18.50 -18.51
N ALA A 326 -10.72 -18.12 -17.58
CA ALA A 326 -11.40 -19.08 -16.72
C ALA A 326 -12.25 -20.08 -17.51
N ASN A 327 -12.37 -21.30 -17.00
CA ASN A 327 -13.43 -22.19 -17.44
C ASN A 327 -14.76 -21.70 -16.87
N ILE A 328 -15.83 -21.78 -17.67
CA ILE A 328 -17.17 -21.35 -17.24
C ILE A 328 -17.65 -22.11 -15.99
N VAL A 329 -17.26 -23.38 -15.85
CA VAL A 329 -17.63 -24.20 -14.70
C VAL A 329 -17.09 -23.65 -13.38
N ASP A 330 -15.94 -22.96 -13.39
CA ASP A 330 -15.33 -22.40 -12.19
C ASP A 330 -16.04 -21.11 -11.76
N VAL A 331 -16.44 -20.28 -12.73
CA VAL A 331 -17.30 -19.11 -12.49
C VAL A 331 -18.66 -19.55 -11.91
N LEU A 332 -19.25 -20.62 -12.45
CA LEU A 332 -20.55 -21.15 -12.02
C LEU A 332 -20.53 -21.81 -10.63
N ARG A 333 -19.36 -22.05 -10.02
CA ARG A 333 -19.27 -22.48 -8.60
C ARG A 333 -19.76 -21.39 -7.66
N VAL A 334 -19.60 -20.14 -8.06
CA VAL A 334 -19.93 -18.96 -7.27
C VAL A 334 -21.19 -18.30 -7.80
N HIS A 335 -21.24 -18.05 -9.11
CA HIS A 335 -22.31 -17.32 -9.76
C HIS A 335 -23.42 -18.23 -10.29
N GLU A 336 -24.64 -17.72 -10.31
CA GLU A 336 -25.77 -18.38 -10.96
C GLU A 336 -25.66 -18.26 -12.49
N TYR A 337 -26.01 -19.34 -13.18
CA TYR A 337 -25.97 -19.38 -14.65
C TYR A 337 -26.77 -18.24 -15.28
N THR A 338 -27.95 -17.93 -14.74
CA THR A 338 -28.82 -16.88 -15.28
C THR A 338 -28.21 -15.49 -15.18
N TYR A 339 -27.38 -15.24 -14.17
CA TYR A 339 -26.63 -13.98 -14.07
C TYR A 339 -25.53 -13.93 -15.13
N VAL A 340 -24.71 -14.98 -15.21
CA VAL A 340 -23.58 -15.08 -16.14
C VAL A 340 -24.05 -14.99 -17.60
N ASP A 341 -25.12 -15.69 -17.97
CA ASP A 341 -25.69 -15.67 -19.33
C ASP A 341 -26.28 -14.29 -19.69
N LYS A 342 -26.97 -13.62 -18.76
CA LYS A 342 -27.48 -12.26 -18.98
C LYS A 342 -26.35 -11.27 -19.21
N LEU A 343 -25.32 -11.29 -18.36
CA LEU A 343 -24.16 -10.42 -18.50
C LEU A 343 -23.46 -10.65 -19.85
N LYS A 344 -23.23 -11.92 -20.22
CA LYS A 344 -22.63 -12.28 -21.50
C LYS A 344 -23.40 -11.69 -22.68
N ARG A 345 -24.71 -11.95 -22.73
CA ARG A 345 -25.57 -11.47 -23.82
C ARG A 345 -25.62 -9.95 -23.89
N PHE A 346 -25.59 -9.28 -22.74
CA PHE A 346 -25.53 -7.82 -22.72
C PHE A 346 -24.22 -7.33 -23.35
N CYS A 347 -23.06 -7.83 -22.91
CA CYS A 347 -21.79 -7.49 -23.54
C CYS A 347 -21.80 -7.77 -25.06
N GLU A 348 -22.30 -8.94 -25.49
CA GLU A 348 -22.36 -9.31 -26.91
C GLU A 348 -23.28 -8.39 -27.75
N SER A 349 -24.27 -7.76 -27.12
CA SER A 349 -25.19 -6.82 -27.76
C SER A 349 -24.62 -5.40 -27.95
N ILE A 350 -23.50 -5.09 -27.29
CA ILE A 350 -22.83 -3.79 -27.40
C ILE A 350 -21.94 -3.79 -28.64
N ASP A 351 -21.96 -2.68 -29.38
CA ASP A 351 -21.06 -2.45 -30.52
C ASP A 351 -19.59 -2.53 -30.09
N TYR A 352 -18.69 -2.87 -31.01
CA TYR A 352 -17.29 -3.15 -30.66
C TYR A 352 -16.59 -1.97 -29.98
N ASP A 353 -16.82 -0.75 -30.47
CA ASP A 353 -16.27 0.50 -29.92
C ASP A 353 -17.21 1.18 -28.91
N GLY A 354 -18.37 0.56 -28.63
CA GLY A 354 -19.40 1.12 -27.77
C GLY A 354 -19.25 0.73 -26.30
N THR A 355 -19.97 1.47 -25.45
CA THR A 355 -20.19 1.13 -24.05
C THR A 355 -21.69 1.00 -23.75
N GLY A 356 -22.02 0.28 -22.69
CA GLY A 356 -23.38 0.13 -22.17
C GLY A 356 -23.38 0.20 -20.65
N GLU A 357 -24.46 0.69 -20.06
CA GLU A 357 -24.61 0.85 -18.61
C GLU A 357 -25.30 -0.39 -18.02
N LEU A 358 -24.60 -1.09 -17.13
CA LEU A 358 -25.18 -2.20 -16.37
C LEU A 358 -26.07 -1.68 -15.24
N ASP A 359 -25.64 -0.58 -14.62
CA ASP A 359 -26.39 0.28 -13.70
C ASP A 359 -25.74 1.68 -13.68
N GLY A 360 -26.11 2.51 -12.70
CA GLY A 360 -25.68 3.92 -12.61
C GLY A 360 -24.19 4.14 -12.27
N ASP A 361 -23.44 3.11 -11.89
CA ASP A 361 -22.00 3.22 -11.64
C ASP A 361 -21.15 2.23 -12.45
N THR A 362 -21.76 1.21 -13.06
CA THR A 362 -21.02 0.15 -13.75
C THR A 362 -21.25 0.19 -15.25
N THR A 363 -20.29 0.78 -15.95
CA THR A 363 -20.23 0.75 -17.43
C THR A 363 -19.47 -0.47 -17.93
N ILE A 364 -19.95 -1.07 -19.02
CA ILE A 364 -19.36 -2.23 -19.68
C ILE A 364 -19.16 -1.97 -21.18
N SER A 365 -18.29 -2.74 -21.81
CA SER A 365 -18.09 -2.81 -23.25
C SER A 365 -18.31 -4.24 -23.75
N ARG A 366 -18.21 -4.42 -25.07
CA ARG A 366 -18.27 -5.74 -25.70
C ARG A 366 -17.26 -6.74 -25.12
N MET A 367 -16.07 -6.26 -24.74
CA MET A 367 -14.99 -7.09 -24.21
C MET A 367 -15.05 -7.30 -22.69
N SER A 368 -15.97 -6.63 -21.97
CA SER A 368 -16.09 -6.74 -20.51
C SER A 368 -16.28 -8.17 -20.01
N PHE A 369 -17.12 -8.96 -20.68
CA PHE A 369 -17.34 -10.35 -20.26
C PHE A 369 -16.06 -11.18 -20.39
N GLU A 370 -15.32 -11.02 -21.48
CA GLU A 370 -14.08 -11.76 -21.71
C GLU A 370 -12.97 -11.30 -20.75
N ALA A 371 -12.87 -9.98 -20.49
CA ALA A 371 -12.01 -9.44 -19.46
C ALA A 371 -12.33 -10.00 -18.07
N ALA A 372 -13.61 -10.10 -17.70
CA ALA A 372 -14.02 -10.70 -16.43
C ALA A 372 -13.68 -12.21 -16.35
N MET A 373 -13.81 -12.94 -17.45
CA MET A 373 -13.40 -14.35 -17.53
C MET A 373 -11.89 -14.52 -17.35
N VAL A 374 -11.08 -13.62 -17.94
CA VAL A 374 -9.62 -13.64 -17.78
C VAL A 374 -9.18 -13.14 -16.39
N ALA A 375 -9.89 -12.16 -15.81
CA ALA A 375 -9.66 -11.73 -14.43
C ALA A 375 -9.85 -12.90 -13.47
N ALA A 376 -10.97 -13.62 -13.56
CA ALA A 376 -11.21 -14.83 -12.79
C ALA A 376 -10.18 -15.94 -13.09
N GLY A 377 -9.82 -16.13 -14.36
CA GLY A 377 -8.85 -17.14 -14.79
C GLY A 377 -7.44 -16.87 -14.26
N SER A 378 -7.06 -15.60 -14.12
CA SER A 378 -5.83 -15.18 -13.46
C SER A 378 -5.79 -15.66 -12.02
N VAL A 379 -6.90 -15.54 -11.28
CA VAL A 379 -6.95 -16.02 -9.89
C VAL A 379 -6.88 -17.54 -9.82
N CYS A 380 -7.55 -18.27 -10.71
CA CYS A 380 -7.45 -19.74 -10.77
C CYS A 380 -6.01 -20.19 -11.08
N GLU A 381 -5.34 -19.57 -12.05
CA GLU A 381 -3.95 -19.87 -12.39
C GLU A 381 -3.00 -19.53 -11.23
N ALA A 382 -3.23 -18.41 -10.54
CA ALA A 382 -2.48 -18.05 -9.35
C ALA A 382 -2.60 -19.12 -8.26
N VAL A 383 -3.84 -19.58 -8.00
CA VAL A 383 -4.11 -20.69 -7.09
C VAL A 383 -3.37 -21.94 -7.52
N ASP A 384 -3.36 -22.27 -8.81
CA ASP A 384 -2.65 -23.44 -9.33
C ASP A 384 -1.15 -23.35 -9.07
N ARG A 385 -0.52 -22.21 -9.42
CA ARG A 385 0.92 -22.03 -9.25
C ARG A 385 1.35 -22.03 -7.78
N VAL A 386 0.53 -21.45 -6.90
CA VAL A 386 0.77 -21.38 -5.46
C VAL A 386 0.55 -22.73 -4.79
N CYS A 387 -0.53 -23.44 -5.11
CA CYS A 387 -0.82 -24.75 -4.53
C CYS A 387 0.12 -25.84 -5.04
N ALA A 388 0.57 -25.75 -6.30
CA ALA A 388 1.61 -26.60 -6.87
C ALA A 388 3.04 -26.24 -6.40
N LYS A 389 3.19 -25.19 -5.57
CA LYS A 389 4.48 -24.70 -5.02
C LYS A 389 5.50 -24.24 -6.05
N THR A 390 5.07 -24.02 -7.29
CA THR A 390 5.91 -23.39 -8.33
C THR A 390 6.19 -21.93 -8.01
N HIS A 391 5.31 -21.31 -7.22
CA HIS A 391 5.43 -19.97 -6.66
C HIS A 391 4.97 -20.01 -5.21
N ARG A 392 5.58 -19.20 -4.34
CA ARG A 392 5.15 -19.06 -2.94
C ARG A 392 3.87 -18.25 -2.86
N ASN A 393 3.82 -17.16 -3.62
CA ASN A 393 2.69 -16.25 -3.67
C ASN A 393 2.54 -15.64 -5.07
N ALA A 394 1.38 -15.00 -5.29
CA ALA A 394 1.03 -14.39 -6.57
C ALA A 394 0.26 -13.07 -6.37
N PHE A 395 0.42 -12.15 -7.33
CA PHE A 395 -0.41 -10.96 -7.50
C PHE A 395 -1.11 -11.00 -8.87
N CYS A 396 -2.42 -10.88 -8.88
CA CYS A 396 -3.25 -10.82 -10.09
C CYS A 396 -3.59 -9.36 -10.38
N ALA A 397 -2.87 -8.75 -11.32
CA ALA A 397 -3.15 -7.40 -11.80
C ALA A 397 -4.24 -7.45 -12.87
N VAL A 398 -5.49 -7.51 -12.40
CA VAL A 398 -6.69 -7.77 -13.22
C VAL A 398 -7.65 -6.59 -13.24
N ARG A 399 -8.52 -6.59 -14.25
CA ARG A 399 -9.62 -5.65 -14.41
C ARG A 399 -10.67 -6.29 -15.34
N PRO A 400 -11.97 -6.24 -15.05
CA PRO A 400 -12.66 -5.54 -13.95
C PRO A 400 -12.42 -6.14 -12.53
N PRO A 401 -12.67 -5.36 -11.46
CA PRO A 401 -12.66 -5.85 -10.08
C PRO A 401 -13.84 -6.82 -9.82
N GLY A 402 -13.93 -7.37 -8.60
CA GLY A 402 -14.87 -8.44 -8.29
C GLY A 402 -15.61 -8.39 -6.96
N HIS A 403 -15.11 -7.71 -5.92
CA HIS A 403 -15.61 -7.92 -4.55
C HIS A 403 -17.07 -7.47 -4.29
N HIS A 404 -17.70 -6.70 -5.18
CA HIS A 404 -19.11 -6.32 -5.10
C HIS A 404 -20.08 -7.25 -5.87
N ALA A 405 -19.57 -8.14 -6.72
CA ALA A 405 -20.41 -9.05 -7.50
C ALA A 405 -20.84 -10.28 -6.67
N GLY A 406 -22.08 -10.30 -6.18
CA GLY A 406 -22.66 -11.45 -5.48
C GLY A 406 -23.06 -12.59 -6.42
N PRO A 407 -23.61 -13.70 -5.88
CA PRO A 407 -23.94 -14.90 -6.67
C PRO A 407 -24.91 -14.65 -7.84
N ARG A 408 -25.67 -13.55 -7.80
CA ARG A 408 -26.67 -13.17 -8.81
C ARG A 408 -26.42 -11.78 -9.39
N GLY A 409 -25.20 -11.26 -9.26
CA GLY A 409 -24.87 -9.87 -9.56
C GLY A 409 -25.06 -8.99 -8.32
N VAL A 410 -25.82 -7.89 -8.46
CA VAL A 410 -26.04 -6.88 -7.42
C VAL A 410 -26.43 -7.48 -6.07
N VAL A 411 -25.77 -7.00 -5.01
CA VAL A 411 -26.08 -7.30 -3.61
C VAL A 411 -26.75 -6.09 -2.97
N THR A 412 -27.90 -6.31 -2.33
CA THR A 412 -28.68 -5.27 -1.65
C THR A 412 -28.62 -5.43 -0.14
N CYS A 413 -28.88 -4.36 0.60
CA CYS A 413 -29.01 -4.40 2.05
C CYS A 413 -30.14 -3.49 2.55
N LYS A 414 -30.44 -3.52 3.85
CA LYS A 414 -31.50 -2.68 4.43
C LYS A 414 -31.27 -1.18 4.22
N ASN A 415 -30.00 -0.76 4.19
CA ASN A 415 -29.63 0.65 4.01
C ASN A 415 -29.47 1.02 2.52
N ASP A 416 -29.36 0.04 1.63
CA ASP A 416 -29.29 0.24 0.19
C ASP A 416 -30.09 -0.85 -0.54
N PRO A 417 -31.42 -0.66 -0.68
CA PRO A 417 -32.31 -1.70 -1.20
C PRO A 417 -32.18 -1.90 -2.71
N HIS A 418 -31.55 -0.97 -3.43
CA HIS A 418 -31.29 -1.09 -4.86
C HIS A 418 -29.94 -1.76 -5.13
N GLY A 419 -28.92 -1.44 -4.33
CA GLY A 419 -27.55 -1.89 -4.56
C GLY A 419 -26.97 -1.35 -5.87
N SER A 420 -25.74 -1.76 -6.17
CA SER A 420 -25.17 -1.66 -7.52
C SER A 420 -24.12 -2.76 -7.72
N TYR A 421 -23.54 -2.85 -8.91
CA TYR A 421 -22.43 -3.73 -9.23
C TYR A 421 -21.08 -3.20 -8.71
N GLY A 422 -20.94 -1.91 -8.43
CA GLY A 422 -19.70 -1.34 -7.89
C GLY A 422 -18.50 -1.63 -8.79
N PHE A 423 -18.68 -1.46 -10.10
CA PHE A 423 -17.74 -1.82 -11.16
C PHE A 423 -17.41 -3.32 -11.31
N CYS A 424 -17.96 -4.18 -10.46
CA CYS A 424 -17.58 -5.59 -10.39
C CYS A 424 -18.48 -6.46 -11.27
N LEU A 425 -17.88 -7.38 -12.03
CA LEU A 425 -18.62 -8.31 -12.89
C LEU A 425 -18.64 -9.75 -12.35
N PHE A 426 -17.52 -10.25 -11.85
CA PHE A 426 -17.45 -11.54 -11.17
C PHE A 426 -16.64 -11.41 -9.89
N SER A 427 -17.08 -12.03 -8.79
CA SER A 427 -16.26 -12.13 -7.57
C SER A 427 -15.03 -13.01 -7.80
N ASN A 428 -13.95 -12.38 -8.26
CA ASN A 428 -12.68 -13.00 -8.61
C ASN A 428 -12.09 -13.77 -7.41
N ALA A 429 -12.08 -13.14 -6.22
CA ALA A 429 -11.58 -13.77 -4.99
C ALA A 429 -12.42 -14.99 -4.57
N ALA A 430 -13.75 -14.90 -4.63
CA ALA A 430 -14.61 -16.04 -4.30
C ALA A 430 -14.48 -17.18 -5.32
N ILE A 431 -14.31 -16.87 -6.61
CA ILE A 431 -14.06 -17.88 -7.66
C ILE A 431 -12.75 -18.60 -7.38
N GLY A 432 -11.68 -17.86 -7.07
CA GLY A 432 -10.39 -18.44 -6.67
C GLY A 432 -10.50 -19.34 -5.44
N ALA A 433 -11.25 -18.91 -4.42
CA ALA A 433 -11.46 -19.68 -3.20
C ALA A 433 -12.24 -20.99 -3.47
N ALA A 434 -13.34 -20.91 -4.23
CA ALA A 434 -14.13 -22.06 -4.63
C ALA A 434 -13.33 -23.03 -5.51
N TYR A 435 -12.54 -22.49 -6.44
CA TYR A 435 -11.63 -23.26 -7.30
C TYR A 435 -10.58 -24.01 -6.47
N ALA A 436 -9.90 -23.32 -5.56
CA ALA A 436 -8.89 -23.90 -4.69
C ALA A 436 -9.44 -25.08 -3.89
N ARG A 437 -10.58 -24.88 -3.21
CA ARG A 437 -11.20 -25.92 -2.39
C ARG A 437 -11.68 -27.12 -3.21
N ASN A 438 -12.20 -26.89 -4.42
CA ASN A 438 -12.69 -27.97 -5.26
C ASN A 438 -11.56 -28.74 -5.98
N VAL A 439 -10.58 -28.05 -6.58
CA VAL A 439 -9.53 -28.66 -7.39
C VAL A 439 -8.45 -29.27 -6.50
N TYR A 440 -8.02 -28.57 -5.46
CA TYR A 440 -7.03 -29.04 -4.49
C TYR A 440 -7.72 -29.69 -3.27
N ARG A 441 -8.69 -30.57 -3.47
CA ARG A 441 -9.44 -31.23 -2.37
C ARG A 441 -8.75 -32.47 -1.78
N HIS A 442 -7.70 -32.96 -2.43
CA HIS A 442 -7.02 -34.21 -2.07
C HIS A 442 -5.50 -34.01 -2.00
N GLY A 443 -4.83 -34.96 -1.33
CA GLY A 443 -3.38 -34.96 -1.21
C GLY A 443 -2.82 -34.10 -0.07
N PRO A 444 -1.49 -34.05 0.07
CA PRO A 444 -0.81 -33.36 1.17
C PRO A 444 -0.93 -31.83 1.08
N ASP A 445 -1.14 -31.30 -0.12
CA ASP A 445 -1.24 -29.86 -0.39
C ASP A 445 -2.69 -29.40 -0.59
N LYS A 446 -3.65 -30.19 -0.09
CA LYS A 446 -5.07 -29.87 -0.18
C LYS A 446 -5.39 -28.51 0.45
N VAL A 447 -6.45 -27.89 -0.04
CA VAL A 447 -7.05 -26.67 0.48
C VAL A 447 -8.41 -27.04 1.06
N GLN A 448 -8.46 -27.26 2.37
CA GLN A 448 -9.73 -27.42 3.10
C GLN A 448 -10.21 -26.07 3.61
N ARG A 449 -9.35 -25.32 4.30
CA ARG A 449 -9.67 -24.00 4.85
C ARG A 449 -9.16 -22.88 3.95
N VAL A 450 -10.04 -22.01 3.47
CA VAL A 450 -9.66 -20.82 2.68
C VAL A 450 -10.07 -19.55 3.40
N ALA A 451 -9.19 -18.56 3.41
CA ALA A 451 -9.49 -17.23 3.93
C ALA A 451 -9.49 -16.21 2.78
N ILE A 452 -10.52 -15.36 2.72
CA ILE A 452 -10.58 -14.20 1.86
C ILE A 452 -10.49 -12.95 2.73
N ILE A 453 -9.47 -12.14 2.51
CA ILE A 453 -9.19 -10.93 3.28
C ILE A 453 -9.33 -9.72 2.37
N ASP A 454 -10.27 -8.85 2.70
CA ASP A 454 -10.59 -7.66 1.92
C ASP A 454 -10.14 -6.40 2.67
N PHE A 455 -9.20 -5.65 2.08
CA PHE A 455 -8.78 -4.35 2.58
C PHE A 455 -9.18 -3.18 1.70
N ASP A 456 -9.94 -3.42 0.63
CA ASP A 456 -10.58 -2.36 -0.15
C ASP A 456 -11.41 -1.47 0.78
N VAL A 457 -11.45 -0.17 0.49
CA VAL A 457 -12.18 0.77 1.35
C VAL A 457 -13.68 0.52 1.36
N HIS A 458 -14.22 -0.14 0.34
CA HIS A 458 -15.61 -0.51 0.27
C HIS A 458 -15.83 -1.90 0.83
N HIS A 459 -16.99 -2.09 1.44
CA HIS A 459 -17.37 -3.41 1.89
C HIS A 459 -17.50 -4.37 0.70
N GLY A 460 -16.73 -5.46 0.71
CA GLY A 460 -16.84 -6.59 -0.22
C GLY A 460 -18.13 -7.41 -0.06
N ASN A 461 -19.28 -6.75 -0.12
CA ASN A 461 -20.62 -7.29 0.03
C ASN A 461 -20.93 -8.43 -0.96
N GLY A 462 -20.38 -8.36 -2.18
CA GLY A 462 -20.47 -9.42 -3.18
C GLY A 462 -19.77 -10.69 -2.74
N THR A 463 -18.51 -10.56 -2.32
CA THR A 463 -17.71 -11.67 -1.78
C THR A 463 -18.33 -12.22 -0.49
N GLU A 464 -18.78 -11.37 0.45
CA GLU A 464 -19.50 -11.82 1.65
C GLU A 464 -20.76 -12.59 1.27
N ALA A 465 -21.56 -12.10 0.32
CA ALA A 465 -22.75 -12.79 -0.15
C ALA A 465 -22.42 -14.15 -0.78
N CYS A 466 -21.30 -14.26 -1.50
CA CYS A 466 -20.82 -15.53 -2.04
C CYS A 466 -20.43 -16.51 -0.92
N VAL A 467 -19.70 -16.04 0.09
CA VAL A 467 -19.31 -16.85 1.27
C VAL A 467 -20.55 -17.28 2.05
N ARG A 468 -21.52 -16.40 2.29
CA ARG A 468 -22.78 -16.78 2.95
C ARG A 468 -23.59 -17.79 2.15
N ASN A 469 -23.45 -17.79 0.82
CA ASN A 469 -24.16 -18.73 -0.06
C ASN A 469 -23.62 -20.16 0.01
N VAL A 470 -22.48 -20.40 0.68
CA VAL A 470 -21.97 -21.75 0.99
C VAL A 470 -22.68 -22.39 2.20
N LYS A 471 -23.63 -21.68 2.81
CA LYS A 471 -24.50 -22.24 3.84
C LYS A 471 -25.87 -22.51 3.24
N PRO A 472 -26.45 -23.72 3.44
CA PRO A 472 -27.83 -23.98 3.06
C PRO A 472 -28.79 -22.99 3.72
N SER A 473 -29.50 -22.23 2.89
CA SER A 473 -30.50 -21.25 3.33
C SER A 473 -31.81 -21.44 2.57
N ARG A 474 -32.89 -20.80 3.04
CA ARG A 474 -34.16 -20.72 2.32
C ARG A 474 -34.36 -19.28 1.90
N LYS A 475 -34.69 -19.07 0.62
CA LYS A 475 -35.07 -17.77 0.10
C LYS A 475 -36.58 -17.74 -0.09
N GLU A 476 -37.21 -16.70 0.45
CA GLU A 476 -38.61 -16.37 0.18
C GLU A 476 -38.67 -15.38 -1.00
N ILE A 477 -39.50 -15.71 -1.99
CA ILE A 477 -39.81 -14.87 -3.14
C ILE A 477 -41.28 -14.51 -2.99
N ARG A 478 -41.55 -13.23 -2.71
CA ARG A 478 -42.92 -12.70 -2.68
C ARG A 478 -43.28 -12.22 -4.07
N LEU A 479 -44.40 -12.72 -4.57
CA LEU A 479 -45.05 -12.27 -5.78
C LEU A 479 -46.38 -11.67 -5.36
N GLU A 480 -46.68 -10.47 -5.84
CA GLU A 480 -47.95 -9.78 -5.58
C GLU A 480 -48.77 -9.69 -6.88
N PRO A 481 -49.29 -10.82 -7.43
CA PRO A 481 -50.29 -10.77 -8.49
C PRO A 481 -51.52 -9.95 -8.07
N ALA A 482 -52.25 -9.43 -9.05
CA ALA A 482 -53.43 -8.56 -8.85
C ALA A 482 -54.56 -9.14 -7.98
N PHE A 483 -54.51 -10.42 -7.61
CA PHE A 483 -55.61 -11.14 -6.94
C PHE A 483 -55.19 -11.85 -5.65
N CYS A 484 -53.89 -11.97 -5.38
CA CYS A 484 -53.37 -12.70 -4.21
C CYS A 484 -51.88 -12.44 -4.02
N ASP A 485 -51.40 -12.54 -2.78
CA ASP A 485 -49.98 -12.58 -2.48
C ASP A 485 -49.50 -14.03 -2.44
N ILE A 486 -48.43 -14.34 -3.18
CA ILE A 486 -47.80 -15.66 -3.22
C ILE A 486 -46.40 -15.55 -2.65
N THR A 487 -46.08 -16.36 -1.64
CA THR A 487 -44.70 -16.53 -1.16
C THR A 487 -44.16 -17.88 -1.60
N LEU A 488 -43.20 -17.90 -2.51
CA LEU A 488 -42.46 -19.09 -2.91
C LEU A 488 -41.21 -19.23 -2.04
N THR A 489 -40.99 -20.40 -1.45
CA THR A 489 -39.75 -20.68 -0.73
C THR A 489 -38.90 -21.66 -1.53
N ALA A 490 -37.66 -21.28 -1.85
CA ALA A 490 -36.71 -22.15 -2.56
C ALA A 490 -35.43 -22.34 -1.73
N PRO A 491 -34.79 -23.52 -1.78
CA PRO A 491 -33.46 -23.68 -1.23
C PRO A 491 -32.48 -22.76 -1.97
N ASN A 492 -31.58 -22.13 -1.23
CA ASN A 492 -30.54 -21.26 -1.75
C ASN A 492 -29.19 -21.70 -1.15
N TYR A 493 -28.35 -22.31 -1.99
CA TYR A 493 -27.08 -22.90 -1.56
C TYR A 493 -26.16 -23.18 -2.77
N LYS A 494 -24.88 -22.82 -2.66
CA LYS A 494 -23.80 -23.23 -3.57
C LYS A 494 -22.58 -23.73 -2.77
N PRO A 495 -22.45 -25.05 -2.51
CA PRO A 495 -21.25 -25.58 -1.89
C PRO A 495 -20.04 -25.38 -2.79
N TRP A 496 -18.92 -25.03 -2.18
CA TRP A 496 -17.59 -25.02 -2.80
C TRP A 496 -16.91 -26.39 -2.68
N LEU A 497 -17.15 -27.11 -1.58
CA LEU A 497 -16.61 -28.45 -1.40
C LEU A 497 -17.60 -29.42 -0.74
N ASN A 498 -18.10 -29.10 0.45
CA ASN A 498 -18.93 -30.02 1.25
C ASN A 498 -19.82 -29.27 2.27
N ASP A 499 -20.45 -30.01 3.17
CA ASP A 499 -21.34 -29.51 4.23
C ASP A 499 -20.63 -28.70 5.33
N LYS A 500 -19.29 -28.72 5.38
CA LYS A 500 -18.46 -27.93 6.31
C LYS A 500 -17.98 -26.60 5.76
N ASP A 501 -18.45 -26.20 4.58
CA ASP A 501 -17.98 -24.99 3.92
C ASP A 501 -18.12 -23.72 4.80
N GLU A 502 -19.15 -23.65 5.64
CA GLU A 502 -19.34 -22.55 6.61
C GLU A 502 -18.20 -22.48 7.65
N GLU A 503 -17.72 -23.63 8.12
CA GLU A 503 -16.65 -23.73 9.12
C GLU A 503 -15.25 -23.59 8.48
N GLU A 504 -15.14 -23.89 7.19
CA GLU A 504 -13.89 -23.95 6.43
C GLU A 504 -13.67 -22.76 5.48
N THR A 505 -14.53 -21.75 5.54
CA THR A 505 -14.39 -20.52 4.76
C THR A 505 -14.39 -19.32 5.68
N PHE A 506 -13.34 -18.50 5.62
CA PHE A 506 -13.19 -17.28 6.41
C PHE A 506 -13.25 -16.05 5.51
N PHE A 507 -13.99 -15.02 5.92
CA PHE A 507 -14.06 -13.72 5.27
C PHE A 507 -13.86 -12.61 6.29
N ALA A 508 -13.03 -11.63 5.95
CA ALA A 508 -12.91 -10.42 6.75
C ALA A 508 -12.78 -9.19 5.85
N SER A 509 -13.46 -8.10 6.23
CA SER A 509 -13.40 -6.81 5.53
C SER A 509 -13.31 -5.65 6.52
N ILE A 510 -12.34 -4.75 6.32
CA ILE A 510 -12.32 -3.41 6.92
C ILE A 510 -12.64 -2.41 5.82
N HIS A 511 -13.62 -1.54 6.06
CA HIS A 511 -14.12 -0.61 5.06
C HIS A 511 -14.68 0.66 5.71
N GLY A 512 -14.82 1.73 4.92
CA GLY A 512 -15.63 2.88 5.30
C GLY A 512 -17.08 2.46 5.51
N TYR A 513 -17.75 2.99 6.53
CA TYR A 513 -19.16 2.67 6.79
C TYR A 513 -20.00 3.89 7.13
N GLY A 514 -21.10 4.06 6.38
CA GLY A 514 -22.15 5.03 6.62
C GLY A 514 -23.50 4.51 6.13
N LYS A 515 -24.57 4.79 6.88
CA LYS A 515 -25.96 4.51 6.48
C LYS A 515 -26.53 5.56 5.51
N ARG A 516 -26.88 5.14 4.29
CA ARG A 516 -27.57 5.98 3.31
C ARG A 516 -28.72 6.78 3.93
N VAL A 517 -28.71 8.10 3.73
CA VAL A 517 -29.73 9.00 4.25
C VAL A 517 -30.86 9.14 3.22
N PRO A 518 -32.13 8.80 3.56
CA PRO A 518 -33.24 8.92 2.62
C PRO A 518 -33.43 10.35 2.10
N GLY A 519 -33.62 10.52 0.78
CA GLY A 519 -33.80 11.82 0.14
C GLY A 519 -32.52 12.67 0.00
N TYR A 520 -31.35 12.11 0.35
CA TYR A 520 -30.06 12.73 0.07
C TYR A 520 -29.58 12.32 -1.34
N ASP A 521 -29.54 13.29 -2.24
CA ASP A 521 -28.83 13.20 -3.51
C ASP A 521 -27.39 13.69 -3.28
N PRO A 522 -26.36 12.81 -3.34
CA PRO A 522 -24.99 13.22 -3.14
C PRO A 522 -24.59 14.23 -4.22
N ASP A 523 -24.35 15.48 -3.82
CA ASP A 523 -23.75 16.49 -4.67
C ASP A 523 -22.26 16.16 -4.83
N PRO A 524 -21.79 15.80 -6.03
CA PRO A 524 -20.39 15.39 -6.26
C PRO A 524 -19.39 16.51 -5.94
N HIS A 525 -19.84 17.76 -5.84
CA HIS A 525 -19.00 18.92 -5.52
C HIS A 525 -19.05 19.32 -4.04
N LYS A 526 -19.79 18.59 -3.18
CA LYS A 526 -19.81 18.83 -1.74
C LYS A 526 -19.30 17.62 -0.97
N PRO A 527 -18.55 17.81 0.13
CA PRO A 527 -18.17 16.71 0.98
C PRO A 527 -19.43 16.00 1.47
N PRO A 528 -19.49 14.66 1.38
CA PRO A 528 -20.66 13.92 1.79
C PRO A 528 -20.99 14.22 3.25
N LYS A 529 -22.28 14.34 3.55
CA LYS A 529 -22.70 14.33 4.94
C LYS A 529 -22.33 12.97 5.54
N ILE A 530 -21.76 13.00 6.76
CA ILE A 530 -21.49 11.80 7.57
C ILE A 530 -22.73 10.91 7.50
N GLY A 531 -22.57 9.69 6.97
CA GLY A 531 -23.68 8.76 6.80
C GLY A 531 -23.80 8.17 5.40
N ASN A 532 -23.42 8.80 4.29
CA ASN A 532 -23.62 8.14 2.98
C ASN A 532 -22.30 7.58 2.42
N PHE A 533 -22.03 6.29 2.64
CA PHE A 533 -20.87 5.60 2.06
C PHE A 533 -21.32 4.31 1.38
N TYR A 534 -20.89 4.10 0.14
CA TYR A 534 -21.24 2.92 -0.64
C TYR A 534 -20.48 1.68 -0.12
N PRO A 535 -21.06 0.47 -0.10
CA PRO A 535 -22.44 0.10 -0.44
C PRO A 535 -23.44 0.18 0.74
N SER A 536 -23.12 0.94 1.79
CA SER A 536 -23.95 1.09 3.01
C SER A 536 -24.25 -0.22 3.76
N SER A 537 -23.48 -1.27 3.48
CA SER A 537 -23.49 -2.57 4.17
C SER A 537 -22.17 -2.79 4.92
N GLY A 538 -22.04 -3.93 5.61
CA GLY A 538 -20.83 -4.24 6.37
C GLY A 538 -20.78 -3.60 7.76
N GLU A 539 -21.93 -3.29 8.37
CA GLU A 539 -21.98 -2.77 9.75
C GLU A 539 -21.14 -3.64 10.69
N THR A 540 -20.31 -3.00 11.53
CA THR A 540 -19.43 -3.70 12.47
C THR A 540 -20.23 -4.66 13.34
N PHE A 541 -19.79 -5.92 13.39
CA PHE A 541 -20.47 -6.91 14.23
C PHE A 541 -20.43 -6.52 15.71
N PRO A 542 -21.51 -6.78 16.48
CA PRO A 542 -21.49 -6.61 17.92
C PRO A 542 -20.47 -7.58 18.55
N THR A 543 -20.01 -7.27 19.76
CA THR A 543 -19.20 -8.19 20.57
C THR A 543 -20.10 -8.89 21.59
N PRO A 544 -20.20 -10.24 21.61
CA PRO A 544 -19.48 -11.19 20.76
C PRO A 544 -20.01 -11.27 19.33
N ASN A 545 -19.12 -11.56 18.36
CA ASN A 545 -19.48 -11.67 16.94
C ASN A 545 -20.47 -12.84 16.73
N PRO A 546 -21.65 -12.61 16.11
CA PRO A 546 -22.61 -13.66 15.81
C PRO A 546 -22.14 -14.68 14.75
N ASP A 547 -21.17 -14.32 13.91
CA ASP A 547 -20.65 -15.16 12.83
C ASP A 547 -19.15 -15.39 13.01
N LYS A 548 -18.74 -16.61 13.36
CA LYS A 548 -17.34 -16.88 13.75
C LYS A 548 -16.33 -16.65 12.64
N ASN A 549 -16.75 -16.83 11.38
CA ASN A 549 -15.87 -16.85 10.22
C ASN A 549 -16.13 -15.67 9.26
N ILE A 550 -17.03 -14.76 9.61
CA ILE A 550 -17.27 -13.53 8.86
C ILE A 550 -17.05 -12.34 9.79
N LEU A 551 -16.11 -11.47 9.43
CA LEU A 551 -15.73 -10.29 10.21
C LEU A 551 -15.90 -9.03 9.38
N ASN A 552 -16.89 -8.22 9.73
CA ASN A 552 -17.07 -6.89 9.16
C ASN A 552 -16.67 -5.84 10.20
N ILE A 553 -15.82 -4.91 9.78
CA ILE A 553 -15.39 -3.77 10.59
C ILE A 553 -15.58 -2.49 9.78
N GLY A 554 -16.75 -1.87 9.96
CA GLY A 554 -17.07 -0.57 9.42
C GLY A 554 -16.39 0.55 10.20
N GLN A 555 -15.66 1.42 9.50
CA GLN A 555 -14.90 2.53 10.06
C GLN A 555 -15.38 3.89 9.54
N ASN A 556 -15.19 4.92 10.34
CA ASN A 556 -15.44 6.31 9.99
C ASN A 556 -14.36 7.25 10.53
N SER A 557 -13.15 6.72 10.72
CA SER A 557 -12.02 7.42 11.32
C SER A 557 -10.86 7.58 10.36
N ARG A 558 -10.37 8.80 10.27
CA ARG A 558 -9.16 9.16 9.50
C ARG A 558 -7.86 8.84 10.24
N GLN A 559 -7.93 8.30 11.45
CA GLN A 559 -6.73 7.98 12.23
C GLN A 559 -6.13 6.65 11.77
N ARG A 560 -4.96 6.70 11.14
CA ARG A 560 -4.20 5.52 10.67
C ARG A 560 -3.98 4.47 11.75
N VAL A 561 -3.77 4.91 12.99
CA VAL A 561 -3.55 4.02 14.14
C VAL A 561 -4.81 3.20 14.45
N GLU A 562 -6.01 3.77 14.33
CA GLU A 562 -7.27 3.04 14.56
C GLU A 562 -7.52 1.97 13.49
N TRP A 563 -7.17 2.29 12.23
CA TRP A 563 -7.18 1.30 11.15
C TRP A 563 -6.24 0.12 11.45
N LYS A 564 -4.99 0.40 11.85
CA LYS A 564 -4.03 -0.64 12.25
C LYS A 564 -4.49 -1.45 13.45
N LYS A 565 -5.03 -0.79 14.48
CA LYS A 565 -5.58 -1.44 15.69
C LYS A 565 -6.69 -2.42 15.33
N SER A 566 -7.57 -2.06 14.40
CA SER A 566 -8.65 -2.95 13.96
C SER A 566 -8.14 -4.22 13.30
N TRP A 567 -7.13 -4.12 12.43
CA TRP A 567 -6.48 -5.31 11.87
C TRP A 567 -5.78 -6.14 12.95
N ARG A 568 -4.91 -5.50 13.74
CA ARG A 568 -4.06 -6.16 14.73
C ARG A 568 -4.84 -6.85 15.84
N ASP A 569 -5.87 -6.19 16.35
CA ASP A 569 -6.56 -6.64 17.56
C ASP A 569 -7.81 -7.47 17.24
N MET A 570 -8.41 -7.32 16.05
CA MET A 570 -9.68 -7.98 15.71
C MET A 570 -9.53 -9.05 14.61
N ILE A 571 -8.91 -8.74 13.47
CA ILE A 571 -8.89 -9.66 12.31
C ILE A 571 -7.70 -10.62 12.34
N LEU A 572 -6.47 -10.11 12.46
CA LEU A 572 -5.25 -10.92 12.36
C LEU A 572 -5.21 -12.09 13.37
N PRO A 573 -5.64 -11.93 14.63
CA PRO A 573 -5.67 -13.04 15.59
C PRO A 573 -6.71 -14.11 15.22
N ASP A 574 -7.89 -13.73 14.72
CA ASP A 574 -8.93 -14.67 14.29
C ASP A 574 -8.50 -15.43 13.04
N LEU A 575 -7.88 -14.74 12.07
CA LEU A 575 -7.31 -15.36 10.88
C LEU A 575 -6.21 -16.38 11.23
N ALA A 576 -5.30 -16.03 12.15
CA ALA A 576 -4.25 -16.93 12.60
C ALA A 576 -4.83 -18.17 13.31
N ARG A 577 -5.89 -18.01 14.11
CA ARG A 577 -6.61 -19.12 14.75
C ARG A 577 -7.38 -19.99 13.77
N PHE A 578 -7.97 -19.39 12.74
CA PHE A 578 -8.65 -20.11 11.66
C PHE A 578 -7.69 -21.06 10.92
N ASN A 579 -6.39 -20.74 10.91
CA ASN A 579 -5.32 -21.58 10.38
C ASN A 579 -5.56 -21.97 8.91
N PRO A 580 -5.64 -21.00 7.98
CA PRO A 580 -6.00 -21.23 6.59
C PRO A 580 -4.97 -22.08 5.86
N ASP A 581 -5.42 -22.86 4.88
CA ASP A 581 -4.57 -23.56 3.92
C ASP A 581 -4.16 -22.64 2.75
N LEU A 582 -4.93 -21.58 2.49
CA LEU A 582 -4.67 -20.57 1.47
C LEU A 582 -5.29 -19.24 1.91
N ILE A 583 -4.56 -18.14 1.74
CA ILE A 583 -5.08 -16.78 1.91
C ILE A 583 -5.24 -16.13 0.54
N ILE A 584 -6.44 -15.64 0.25
CA ILE A 584 -6.74 -14.80 -0.91
C ILE A 584 -6.96 -13.37 -0.41
N ILE A 585 -6.26 -12.40 -0.99
CA ILE A 585 -6.39 -10.99 -0.62
C ILE A 585 -7.19 -10.27 -1.72
N SER A 586 -8.34 -9.69 -1.39
CA SER A 586 -8.98 -8.64 -2.19
C SER A 586 -8.26 -7.33 -1.90
N ALA A 587 -7.42 -6.91 -2.84
CA ALA A 587 -6.47 -5.83 -2.66
C ALA A 587 -6.96 -4.55 -3.38
N GLY A 588 -7.76 -3.76 -2.66
CA GLY A 588 -8.19 -2.43 -3.08
C GLY A 588 -7.33 -1.33 -2.49
N PHE A 589 -6.89 -0.38 -3.31
CA PHE A 589 -5.95 0.67 -2.89
C PHE A 589 -6.61 2.06 -2.71
N ASP A 590 -7.93 2.09 -2.72
CA ASP A 590 -8.77 3.28 -2.56
C ASP A 590 -8.93 3.73 -1.11
N ALA A 591 -8.53 2.94 -0.10
CA ALA A 591 -8.47 3.43 1.29
C ALA A 591 -7.36 4.48 1.50
N HIS A 592 -6.55 4.75 0.47
CA HIS A 592 -5.51 5.76 0.50
C HIS A 592 -6.12 7.13 0.84
N ALA A 593 -5.44 7.93 1.67
CA ALA A 593 -5.88 9.25 2.14
C ALA A 593 -6.11 10.30 1.04
N ARG A 594 -5.83 9.95 -0.21
CA ARG A 594 -5.89 10.82 -1.39
C ARG A 594 -6.76 10.25 -2.50
N ASP A 595 -7.34 9.08 -2.28
CA ASP A 595 -8.34 8.58 -3.19
C ASP A 595 -9.67 9.29 -2.88
N ASP A 596 -10.25 9.90 -3.90
CA ASP A 596 -11.45 10.71 -3.75
C ASP A 596 -12.68 9.83 -3.46
N ILE A 597 -12.67 8.57 -3.94
CA ILE A 597 -13.77 7.61 -3.75
C ILE A 597 -13.94 7.20 -2.28
N ASN A 598 -12.87 7.20 -1.50
CA ASN A 598 -12.93 6.93 -0.05
C ASN A 598 -13.65 8.03 0.73
N MET A 599 -13.85 9.22 0.15
CA MET A 599 -14.57 10.34 0.79
C MET A 599 -13.97 10.76 2.16
N GLY A 600 -12.73 10.33 2.43
CA GLY A 600 -12.04 10.49 3.71
C GLY A 600 -12.70 9.75 4.88
N TYR A 601 -13.28 8.57 4.67
CA TYR A 601 -13.70 7.69 5.77
C TYR A 601 -12.51 7.01 6.45
N ILE A 602 -11.57 6.55 5.64
CA ILE A 602 -10.27 5.99 6.05
C ILE A 602 -9.18 6.91 5.48
N SER A 603 -7.98 6.93 6.06
CA SER A 603 -6.89 7.79 5.54
C SER A 603 -5.54 7.13 5.73
N ILE A 604 -5.35 5.97 5.09
CA ILE A 604 -4.08 5.24 5.11
C ILE A 604 -3.13 5.68 3.99
N ILE A 605 -1.87 5.31 4.10
CA ILE A 605 -0.82 5.58 3.09
C ILE A 605 -0.13 4.29 2.69
N GLU A 606 0.81 4.38 1.75
CA GLU A 606 1.52 3.24 1.16
C GLU A 606 2.16 2.32 2.23
N TYR A 607 2.75 2.89 3.28
CA TYR A 607 3.37 2.12 4.37
C TYR A 607 2.38 1.31 5.22
N ASP A 608 1.09 1.66 5.22
CA ASP A 608 0.07 0.88 5.93
C ASP A 608 -0.33 -0.36 5.14
N TYR A 609 -0.43 -0.24 3.81
CA TYR A 609 -0.60 -1.40 2.93
C TYR A 609 0.60 -2.36 3.05
N ALA A 610 1.82 -1.83 3.06
CA ALA A 610 3.03 -2.64 3.28
C ALA A 610 2.96 -3.40 4.60
N TRP A 611 2.64 -2.71 5.70
CA TRP A 611 2.51 -3.33 7.02
C TRP A 611 1.48 -4.47 7.03
N LEU A 612 0.26 -4.22 6.55
CA LEU A 612 -0.80 -5.24 6.54
C LEU A 612 -0.39 -6.45 5.70
N THR A 613 0.20 -6.21 4.53
CA THR A 613 0.66 -7.28 3.64
C THR A 613 1.71 -8.16 4.32
N LYS A 614 2.67 -7.56 5.02
CA LYS A 614 3.69 -8.29 5.79
C LYS A 614 3.04 -9.17 6.86
N GLU A 615 2.07 -8.65 7.61
CA GLU A 615 1.36 -9.43 8.64
C GLU A 615 0.54 -10.58 8.05
N LEU A 616 -0.15 -10.38 6.93
CA LEU A 616 -0.87 -11.45 6.23
C LEU A 616 0.07 -12.54 5.71
N VAL A 617 1.21 -12.16 5.14
CA VAL A 617 2.23 -13.12 4.69
C VAL A 617 2.85 -13.87 5.86
N LYS A 618 3.10 -13.23 7.00
CA LYS A 618 3.56 -13.90 8.24
C LYS A 618 2.57 -14.95 8.74
N ILE A 619 1.26 -14.66 8.67
CA ILE A 619 0.23 -15.65 8.99
C ILE A 619 0.25 -16.79 7.96
N ALA A 620 0.35 -16.46 6.67
CA ALA A 620 0.45 -17.49 5.63
C ALA A 620 1.70 -18.38 5.80
N ASN A 621 2.85 -17.82 6.18
CA ASN A 621 4.06 -18.58 6.48
C ASN A 621 3.83 -19.60 7.60
N LYS A 622 3.14 -19.18 8.66
CA LYS A 622 2.78 -20.02 9.80
C LYS A 622 1.79 -21.13 9.43
N CYS A 623 0.71 -20.77 8.72
CA CYS A 623 -0.44 -21.66 8.51
C CYS A 623 -0.32 -22.52 7.25
N CYS A 624 0.21 -21.94 6.17
CA CYS A 624 0.17 -22.55 4.84
C CYS A 624 1.45 -22.35 4.02
N LYS A 625 2.61 -22.23 4.69
CA LYS A 625 3.94 -22.11 4.03
C LYS A 625 4.02 -20.96 3.02
N GLY A 626 3.32 -19.85 3.32
CA GLY A 626 3.35 -18.62 2.53
C GLY A 626 2.40 -18.60 1.34
N ARG A 627 1.48 -19.56 1.21
CA ARG A 627 0.49 -19.61 0.12
C ARG A 627 -0.47 -18.41 0.18
N VAL A 628 -0.19 -17.41 -0.65
CA VAL A 628 -0.98 -16.18 -0.79
C VAL A 628 -1.28 -15.89 -2.25
N VAL A 629 -2.54 -15.58 -2.57
CA VAL A 629 -2.95 -15.03 -3.86
C VAL A 629 -3.60 -13.67 -3.61
N SER A 630 -2.97 -12.60 -4.09
CA SER A 630 -3.54 -11.25 -4.01
C SER A 630 -4.16 -10.86 -5.34
N VAL A 631 -5.33 -10.22 -5.31
CA VAL A 631 -6.15 -9.88 -6.48
C VAL A 631 -6.48 -8.40 -6.45
N LEU A 632 -6.15 -7.67 -7.50
CA LEU A 632 -6.42 -6.23 -7.60
C LEU A 632 -7.95 -5.96 -7.61
N GLU A 633 -8.40 -5.07 -6.73
CA GLU A 633 -9.79 -4.58 -6.63
C GLU A 633 -9.84 -3.07 -6.99
N GLY A 634 -10.17 -2.18 -6.05
CA GLY A 634 -10.25 -0.73 -6.21
C GLY A 634 -8.93 0.04 -6.15
N GLY A 635 -9.03 1.37 -6.16
CA GLY A 635 -7.91 2.32 -6.20
C GLY A 635 -7.86 3.11 -7.52
N TYR A 636 -8.09 4.41 -7.43
CA TYR A 636 -8.53 5.24 -8.55
C TYR A 636 -7.74 6.55 -8.68
N ARG A 637 -6.99 6.96 -7.66
CA ARG A 637 -6.08 8.10 -7.73
C ARG A 637 -4.81 7.76 -8.53
N ILE A 638 -4.88 7.91 -9.85
CA ILE A 638 -3.82 7.53 -10.83
C ILE A 638 -3.05 8.72 -11.42
N GLN A 639 -3.44 9.95 -11.08
CA GLN A 639 -2.80 11.18 -11.57
C GLN A 639 -1.31 11.21 -11.20
N GLY A 640 -0.47 11.73 -12.09
CA GLY A 640 1.00 11.64 -11.96
C GLY A 640 1.59 10.26 -12.28
N ARG A 641 0.78 9.28 -12.70
CA ARG A 641 1.20 7.95 -13.16
C ARG A 641 2.03 7.19 -12.11
N VAL A 642 3.34 7.04 -12.32
CA VAL A 642 4.27 6.32 -11.43
C VAL A 642 4.36 6.95 -10.04
N VAL A 643 4.10 8.25 -9.89
CA VAL A 643 4.06 8.91 -8.57
C VAL A 643 2.66 8.92 -7.94
N SER A 644 1.66 8.38 -8.63
CA SER A 644 0.29 8.35 -8.11
C SER A 644 0.20 7.53 -6.81
N PRO A 645 -0.66 7.92 -5.86
CA PRO A 645 -0.93 7.12 -4.67
C PRO A 645 -1.31 5.67 -4.97
N PHE A 646 -2.11 5.44 -6.02
CA PHE A 646 -2.48 4.10 -6.47
C PHE A 646 -1.25 3.27 -6.86
N ALA A 647 -0.43 3.78 -7.78
CA ALA A 647 0.76 3.07 -8.25
C ALA A 647 1.74 2.78 -7.10
N ARG A 648 2.03 3.78 -6.26
CA ARG A 648 2.95 3.62 -5.12
C ARG A 648 2.42 2.63 -4.08
N SER A 649 1.12 2.62 -3.80
CA SER A 649 0.50 1.66 -2.88
C SER A 649 0.57 0.22 -3.40
N VAL A 650 0.29 0.01 -4.68
CA VAL A 650 0.43 -1.30 -5.33
C VAL A 650 1.89 -1.77 -5.30
N CYS A 651 2.83 -0.88 -5.60
CA CYS A 651 4.27 -1.18 -5.54
C CYS A 651 4.68 -1.66 -4.15
N GLU A 652 4.28 -0.96 -3.08
CA GLU A 652 4.61 -1.34 -1.70
C GLU A 652 3.94 -2.65 -1.25
N HIS A 653 2.71 -2.91 -1.69
CA HIS A 653 2.03 -4.18 -1.45
C HIS A 653 2.76 -5.35 -2.12
N VAL A 654 3.07 -5.22 -3.41
CA VAL A 654 3.78 -6.26 -4.18
C VAL A 654 5.21 -6.45 -3.65
N ALA A 655 5.91 -5.36 -3.33
CA ALA A 655 7.21 -5.41 -2.68
C ALA A 655 7.14 -6.19 -1.36
N SER A 656 6.09 -5.97 -0.55
CA SER A 656 5.91 -6.69 0.71
C SER A 656 5.63 -8.19 0.54
N LEU A 657 4.96 -8.61 -0.54
CA LEU A 657 4.79 -10.05 -0.88
C LEU A 657 6.16 -10.72 -1.17
N ILE A 658 7.08 -9.98 -1.78
CA ILE A 658 8.43 -10.45 -2.14
C ILE A 658 9.37 -10.41 -0.93
N GLU A 659 9.40 -9.28 -0.24
CA GLU A 659 10.42 -8.94 0.76
C GLU A 659 10.18 -9.62 2.12
N THR A 660 8.96 -10.06 2.42
CA THR A 660 8.67 -10.79 3.66
C THR A 660 9.27 -12.19 3.60
N SER A 661 10.29 -12.45 4.43
CA SER A 661 10.98 -13.73 4.46
C SER A 661 10.01 -14.89 4.68
N PRO A 662 10.23 -16.07 4.06
CA PRO A 662 9.44 -17.28 4.33
C PRO A 662 9.57 -17.78 5.78
N PHE A 663 10.61 -17.35 6.51
CA PHE A 663 10.88 -17.75 7.89
C PHE A 663 10.25 -16.81 8.93
N GLU A 664 9.86 -15.60 8.51
CA GLU A 664 9.11 -14.69 9.37
C GLU A 664 7.67 -15.18 9.53
N VAL A 665 7.32 -15.63 10.73
CA VAL A 665 5.99 -16.15 11.07
C VAL A 665 5.26 -15.22 12.03
N TYR A 666 3.92 -15.27 11.98
CA TYR A 666 3.08 -14.49 12.88
C TYR A 666 3.19 -14.97 14.34
N ASP A 667 3.63 -14.08 15.23
CA ASP A 667 3.77 -14.31 16.66
C ASP A 667 2.80 -13.43 17.47
N GLU A 668 1.86 -14.08 18.17
CA GLU A 668 0.89 -13.40 19.03
C GLU A 668 1.56 -12.66 20.20
N ASN A 669 2.72 -13.14 20.67
CA ASN A 669 3.45 -12.47 21.74
C ASN A 669 4.13 -11.19 21.24
N GLU A 670 4.63 -11.17 20.01
CA GLU A 670 5.11 -9.94 19.35
C GLU A 670 3.98 -8.92 19.25
N VAL A 671 2.79 -9.33 18.81
CA VAL A 671 1.60 -8.47 18.72
C VAL A 671 1.20 -7.90 20.09
N LYS A 672 1.20 -8.73 21.15
CA LYS A 672 0.93 -8.26 22.52
C LYS A 672 1.98 -7.24 22.99
N ARG A 673 3.27 -7.51 22.79
CA ARG A 673 4.35 -6.58 23.15
C ARG A 673 4.21 -5.25 22.42
N GLN A 674 3.91 -5.28 21.12
CA GLN A 674 3.65 -4.07 20.33
C GLN A 674 2.48 -3.26 20.92
N LYS A 675 1.37 -3.94 21.24
CA LYS A 675 0.20 -3.30 21.87
C LYS A 675 0.54 -2.66 23.22
N GLU A 676 1.28 -3.35 24.07
CA GLU A 676 1.70 -2.83 25.37
C GLU A 676 2.63 -1.61 25.24
N LEU A 677 3.57 -1.65 24.29
CA LEU A 677 4.46 -0.53 24.01
C LEU A 677 3.72 0.69 23.47
N GLU A 678 2.77 0.50 22.55
CA GLU A 678 1.91 1.58 22.08
C GLU A 678 1.10 2.22 23.20
N LEU A 679 0.50 1.41 24.09
CA LEU A 679 -0.24 1.92 25.24
C LEU A 679 0.66 2.73 26.20
N LYS A 680 1.89 2.26 26.43
CA LYS A 680 2.88 3.01 27.22
C LYS A 680 3.26 4.34 26.54
N MET A 681 3.44 4.32 25.23
CA MET A 681 3.76 5.52 24.43
C MET A 681 2.61 6.52 24.41
N GLU A 682 1.36 6.07 24.33
CA GLU A 682 0.16 6.91 24.45
C GLU A 682 0.05 7.52 25.85
N GLY A 683 0.23 6.73 26.91
CA GLY A 683 0.21 7.22 28.29
C GLY A 683 1.33 8.24 28.59
N ALA A 684 2.54 8.00 28.10
CA ALA A 684 3.65 8.94 28.25
C ALA A 684 3.41 10.27 27.50
N SER A 685 2.74 10.22 26.34
CA SER A 685 2.33 11.42 25.60
C SER A 685 1.30 12.23 26.38
N ASP A 686 0.33 11.57 27.02
CA ASP A 686 -0.69 12.23 27.83
C ASP A 686 -0.07 12.89 29.08
N GLU A 687 0.90 12.23 29.73
CA GLU A 687 1.67 12.80 30.85
C GLU A 687 2.51 14.01 30.43
N VAL A 688 3.17 13.96 29.26
CA VAL A 688 3.92 15.10 28.71
C VAL A 688 2.99 16.27 28.40
N GLU A 689 1.82 16.02 27.80
CA GLU A 689 0.82 17.07 27.54
C GLU A 689 0.27 17.67 28.85
N MET A 690 0.09 16.85 29.89
CA MET A 690 -0.34 17.31 31.21
C MET A 690 0.73 18.18 31.90
N ASN A 691 2.00 17.76 31.86
CA ASN A 691 3.12 18.51 32.41
C ASN A 691 3.38 19.83 31.66
N LEU A 692 3.19 19.86 30.33
CA LEU A 692 3.22 21.08 29.52
C LEU A 692 2.08 22.05 29.89
N ARG A 693 0.91 21.53 30.29
CA ARG A 693 -0.21 22.35 30.80
C ARG A 693 0.04 22.89 32.20
N GLU A 694 0.76 22.16 33.05
CA GLU A 694 1.10 22.61 34.41
C GLU A 694 2.24 23.64 34.44
N THR A 695 3.20 23.53 33.52
CA THR A 695 4.31 24.49 33.36
C THR A 695 3.88 25.83 32.73
N MET A 696 2.83 25.84 31.91
CA MET A 696 2.19 27.07 31.42
C MET A 696 1.15 27.57 32.45
N GLY A 697 1.61 28.30 33.46
CA GLY A 697 0.79 28.77 34.59
C GLY A 697 -0.51 29.49 34.20
N ASN A 698 -1.50 29.43 35.10
CA ASN A 698 -2.89 29.94 34.99
C ASN A 698 -3.05 31.48 34.82
N GLY A 699 -2.07 32.19 34.25
CA GLY A 699 -1.97 33.66 34.35
C GLY A 699 -2.10 34.48 33.06
N GLU A 700 -2.02 33.90 31.86
CA GLU A 700 -2.03 34.71 30.62
C GLU A 700 -3.36 34.64 29.84
N PRO A 701 -3.85 35.77 29.29
CA PRO A 701 -5.11 35.83 28.58
C PRO A 701 -5.03 35.02 27.28
N ARG A 702 -6.00 34.11 27.12
CA ARG A 702 -6.11 33.22 25.96
C ARG A 702 -6.13 34.04 24.66
N PRO A 703 -5.22 33.81 23.69
CA PRO A 703 -5.40 34.34 22.36
C PRO A 703 -6.66 33.73 21.74
N THR A 704 -7.44 34.56 21.05
CA THR A 704 -8.60 34.14 20.27
C THR A 704 -8.17 33.04 19.31
N ARG A 705 -8.74 31.84 19.51
CA ARG A 705 -8.49 30.66 18.65
C ARG A 705 -8.71 31.06 17.18
N PRO A 706 -7.71 30.97 16.29
CA PRO A 706 -8.01 30.76 14.89
C PRO A 706 -8.82 29.46 14.81
N LYS A 707 -9.82 29.39 13.94
CA LYS A 707 -10.57 28.16 13.66
C LYS A 707 -9.55 27.05 13.31
N ARG A 708 -9.20 26.21 14.28
CA ARG A 708 -8.42 24.99 14.04
C ARG A 708 -9.28 24.12 13.12
N ALA A 709 -8.89 24.03 11.85
CA ALA A 709 -9.15 22.81 11.10
C ALA A 709 -8.67 21.65 11.99
N ALA A 710 -9.47 20.60 12.12
CA ALA A 710 -9.15 19.44 12.94
C ALA A 710 -7.85 18.81 12.41
N ALA A 711 -6.70 19.28 12.90
CA ALA A 711 -5.43 18.62 12.73
C ALA A 711 -5.55 17.29 13.47
N SER A 712 -5.64 16.21 12.69
CA SER A 712 -5.57 14.83 13.14
C SER A 712 -4.50 14.70 14.23
N LYS A 713 -4.87 14.16 15.40
CA LYS A 713 -3.91 13.68 16.42
C LYS A 713 -3.20 12.44 15.86
N GLN A 714 -2.45 12.59 14.77
CA GLN A 714 -1.62 11.53 14.25
C GLN A 714 -0.39 11.44 15.16
N ILE A 715 -0.19 10.30 15.82
CA ILE A 715 0.99 10.04 16.64
C ILE A 715 2.21 10.11 15.70
N ASP A 716 3.04 11.12 15.90
CA ASP A 716 4.32 11.27 15.21
C ASP A 716 5.34 10.38 15.93
N TYR A 717 5.39 9.11 15.52
CA TYR A 717 6.30 8.13 16.10
C TYR A 717 7.78 8.53 15.95
N VAL A 718 8.13 9.42 15.01
CA VAL A 718 9.50 9.95 14.90
C VAL A 718 9.77 10.92 16.03
N LYS A 719 8.92 11.95 16.21
CA LYS A 719 9.06 12.92 17.31
C LYS A 719 8.98 12.29 18.69
N LEU A 720 8.04 11.37 18.88
CA LEU A 720 7.87 10.66 20.14
C LEU A 720 9.12 9.82 20.49
N ASN A 721 9.82 9.31 19.47
CA ASN A 721 11.07 8.57 19.68
C ASN A 721 12.25 9.51 19.97
N GLU A 722 12.33 10.66 19.30
CA GLU A 722 13.33 11.70 19.60
C GLU A 722 13.20 12.23 21.03
N GLU A 723 11.98 12.44 21.52
CA GLU A 723 11.73 12.86 22.91
C GLU A 723 12.07 11.77 23.93
N PHE A 724 11.86 10.50 23.59
CA PHE A 724 12.19 9.38 24.46
C PHE A 724 13.70 9.17 24.59
N GLU A 725 14.45 9.23 23.48
CA GLU A 725 15.91 9.13 23.50
C GLU A 725 16.55 10.29 24.26
N LYS A 726 16.02 11.51 24.11
CA LYS A 726 16.46 12.66 24.92
C LYS A 726 16.26 12.41 26.42
N LYS A 727 15.09 11.93 26.85
CA LYS A 727 14.84 11.58 28.26
C LYS A 727 15.76 10.48 28.79
N LYS A 728 16.17 9.53 27.93
CA LYS A 728 17.10 8.46 28.31
C LYS A 728 18.52 9.01 28.50
N GLN A 729 18.96 9.92 27.64
CA GLN A 729 20.23 10.64 27.76
C GLN A 729 20.25 11.56 29.00
N ASP A 730 19.16 12.32 29.24
CA ASP A 730 19.02 13.21 30.40
C ASP A 730 18.91 12.43 31.73
N GLY A 731 18.43 11.19 31.67
CA GLY A 731 18.34 10.27 32.83
C GLY A 731 19.68 9.67 33.24
N ASP A 732 20.59 9.46 32.29
CA ASP A 732 21.95 8.95 32.55
C ASP A 732 22.90 10.06 33.08
N GLU A 733 22.63 11.35 32.79
CA GLU A 733 23.43 12.46 33.32
C GLU A 733 23.16 12.80 34.81
N ASN A 734 22.10 12.23 35.41
CA ASN A 734 21.77 12.39 36.83
C ASN A 734 22.14 11.17 37.71
N GLY A 735 23.01 10.29 37.22
CA GLY A 735 23.57 9.16 37.98
C GLY A 735 24.55 9.57 39.09
N GLY A 736 24.06 10.25 40.13
CA GLY A 736 24.77 10.43 41.39
C GLY A 736 24.85 9.12 42.18
N GLU A 737 26.07 8.68 42.47
CA GLU A 737 26.50 7.53 43.27
C GLU A 737 25.45 6.94 44.24
N ALA A 738 24.90 5.76 43.88
CA ALA A 738 24.23 4.91 44.85
C ALA A 738 25.27 4.07 45.61
N LYS A 739 25.73 4.58 46.77
CA LYS A 739 26.43 3.75 47.77
C LYS A 739 25.49 2.67 48.29
N ALA A 740 25.95 1.43 48.19
CA ALA A 740 25.36 0.28 48.86
C ALA A 740 25.45 0.46 50.38
N THR A 741 24.31 0.38 51.07
CA THR A 741 24.23 -0.02 52.48
C THR A 741 23.04 -0.95 52.67
N GLU A 742 23.36 -2.19 53.02
CA GLU A 742 22.47 -3.16 53.65
C GLU A 742 21.96 -2.62 54.99
N ALA A 743 20.69 -2.88 55.32
CA ALA A 743 20.23 -3.48 56.58
C ALA A 743 18.71 -3.29 56.76
N ASP A 744 18.03 -4.43 56.86
CA ASP A 744 16.97 -4.81 57.81
C ASP A 744 16.05 -3.73 58.41
N GLY A 745 14.74 -4.03 58.38
CA GLY A 745 13.87 -3.58 59.47
C GLY A 745 12.41 -3.36 59.10
N VAL A 746 11.63 -4.42 59.26
CA VAL A 746 10.17 -4.42 59.39
C VAL A 746 9.68 -3.34 60.38
N ASN A 747 8.74 -2.47 59.98
CA ASN A 747 7.49 -2.29 60.72
C ASN A 747 6.46 -1.42 60.00
N GLU A 748 5.25 -1.92 60.08
CA GLU A 748 3.97 -1.41 59.58
C GLU A 748 3.46 -0.14 60.31
N PRO A 749 2.38 0.50 59.80
CA PRO A 749 2.02 1.92 59.93
C PRO A 749 1.04 2.11 61.12
N PRO A 750 0.08 3.07 61.19
CA PRO A 750 -0.21 4.28 60.41
C PRO A 750 -0.50 5.52 61.30
N GLN A 751 -0.89 6.64 60.68
CA GLN A 751 -2.01 7.52 61.08
C GLN A 751 -1.72 9.04 60.98
N THR A 752 -2.35 9.62 59.96
CA THR A 752 -3.22 10.81 59.99
C THR A 752 -2.87 12.06 60.83
N LYS A 753 -2.99 13.18 60.11
CA LYS A 753 -3.76 14.42 60.40
C LYS A 753 -2.98 15.69 60.79
N LYS A 754 -3.39 16.74 60.05
CA LYS A 754 -3.53 18.17 60.39
C LYS A 754 -2.25 19.01 60.35
N GLN A 755 -2.13 19.90 59.36
CA GLN A 755 -2.68 21.28 59.33
C GLN A 755 -1.96 22.24 60.29
N ARG A 756 -1.22 23.21 59.73
CA ARG A 756 -1.37 24.68 59.90
C ARG A 756 -0.24 25.39 59.14
N GLN A 757 -0.59 26.22 58.16
CA GLN A 757 -0.50 27.71 58.15
C GLN A 757 0.95 28.18 58.00
N GLU A 758 1.31 28.97 56.98
CA GLU A 758 0.64 30.17 56.45
C GLU A 758 0.24 30.12 54.98
#